data_AF-A0AA38PSH6-F1
#
_entry.id   AF-A0AA38PSH6-F1
#
_cell.length_a   1.000
_cell.length_b   1.000
_cell.length_c   1.000
_cell.angle_alpha   90.00
_cell.angle_beta   90.00
_cell.angle_gamma   90.00
#
_symmetry.space_group_name_H-M   'P 1'
#
loop_
_entity.id
_entity.type
_entity.pdbx_description
1 polymer ?
#
loop_
_entity_poly.entity_id
_entity_poly.type
_entity_poly.pdbx_seq_one_letter_code
_entity_poly.pdbx_strand_id
1 'polypeptide(L)'
;MSQPLYWPGRYYFYGIGNTPTISLTRDLSPRTPANILLLGCGDPRNVLFTVYNEDYRSERHLDITCSDIDPGIIARNIFLVTMIIDKIPSSTMWNIFFDLKIDRHTHSTLLNHCNKLCKFSNSQNNWESSAYGSLIKFSTIYTLKEARRHWQLYVEMETLPSDRQKAIRDAFTAQITFSSARAAGPLMHQAISVYSEHMKHYAATGISSIDPSILYSATFLNPTFSYCFVGEGCNVHYATSPLTPFHSAALFGNAKRTLGMQDVVLAAQKQFGEWCDGFHDRITSQPSRVTLRFAVAEATAICQAFLNLNEHHRFQTEIPISQWKSTRITFDSTQYGSLSNPAPSSFDVIDTSNLVDHIGLLNILVSTIPLRSPGGVIYTESLLYKGDDATKEFAEQLFADLGTVSLILGVVPIDYLSGFFSRSNTHEIMLHSLIPDGAQFHQVTTWKSPTSADATNGARPSVVFDNMQLGTFFWDMYHCMFEEEDSMKYWAKHGANMKAIAKSSIIHYNRESFVLFLRLARSNLGLSVEDWESVMERFLDLQESDTTMPMDTVNRQDFHSHLYRYVVYTVSTYRSSLRRVGRFSEWSSVPQIVRVLLTVPRSVLEDVFEGPNIGTPVLQCTVSGSWSMNAFSAVHAVFGRVSTLGTKAAPRISFEEDKDGWKGTSPLVVSFSMPTQLLVNIEPQAKLKVNFSIRSTAATTLVFARKLGLNLNVFSADLLDEAQVQVLPEPLSPSTLFTDIFSNMPQLIGPCKPVVVSLDEECERVSWLSARIEVQDLHVVRSFGSLGAIPEVKQLSPCVVRVTVSGVLQDIVSPYPVRGKDHRLRLARKSLYIEVLVPPSGPSKSGGLSPRPFLTVQCSHQCPEIQTWNVHYVNLSRLPLIDCSRPKELYKWLNPHIGSMMSTRERKQRKKHEKDDLMFVKDTLHAIMVRTSGIQGVKARRLFSLMDKATHNSDTLLFVNGLRYDQSAHTVVCDAFILPLTEAILERHSRPFSKLVNSSELEHVQLMEGEVASWKHLIPVFVERCRMSWSHGENCEYKVSGRIPLTEEIEHNPLCSCGEGKDVEEMLGVPLWQPFARYVTRIALSPLFAVSYLEPIGRDINSRRCWLCRCKGKPRLKECSRCRKVRYCSPECQKKDWAAHRKKCT
;
A
#
# COMPACT_ATOMS: atom_id res chain seq x y z
N MET A 1 10.27 -11.98 5.54
CA MET A 1 10.81 -11.68 4.19
C MET A 1 12.28 -11.39 4.29
N SER A 2 12.99 -11.35 3.16
CA SER A 2 14.43 -11.09 3.13
C SER A 2 14.71 -9.82 2.33
N GLN A 3 15.67 -9.03 2.79
CA GLN A 3 16.16 -7.87 2.05
C GLN A 3 17.66 -8.02 1.86
N PRO A 4 18.22 -7.58 0.71
CA PRO A 4 19.66 -7.46 0.57
C PRO A 4 20.25 -6.59 1.70
N LEU A 5 21.44 -6.94 2.16
CA LEU A 5 22.14 -6.13 3.15
C LEU A 5 22.68 -4.87 2.48
N TYR A 6 22.32 -3.70 3.00
CA TYR A 6 22.82 -2.41 2.50
C TYR A 6 23.80 -1.79 3.47
N TRP A 7 24.93 -1.29 2.96
CA TRP A 7 25.69 -0.33 3.72
C TRP A 7 24.82 0.91 3.96
N PRO A 8 24.59 1.35 5.21
CA PRO A 8 23.57 2.34 5.51
C PRO A 8 23.91 3.74 5.00
N GLY A 9 25.18 4.03 4.71
CA GLY A 9 25.62 5.34 4.24
C GLY A 9 25.14 6.45 5.19
N ARG A 10 24.44 7.45 4.63
CA ARG A 10 23.78 8.50 5.41
C ARG A 10 22.37 8.06 5.82
N TYR A 11 22.17 7.89 7.12
CA TYR A 11 20.84 7.66 7.70
C TYR A 11 20.01 8.95 7.70
N TYR A 12 18.71 8.82 7.42
CA TYR A 12 17.76 9.92 7.51
C TYR A 12 16.65 9.60 8.50
N PHE A 13 16.43 10.51 9.44
CA PHE A 13 15.40 10.46 10.46
C PHE A 13 14.12 11.12 9.95
N TYR A 14 13.04 10.36 9.87
CA TYR A 14 11.73 10.79 9.35
C TYR A 14 10.73 11.06 10.49
N GLY A 15 11.06 11.99 11.38
CA GLY A 15 10.20 12.33 12.51
C GLY A 15 8.86 13.02 12.14
N ILE A 16 8.65 13.39 10.89
CA ILE A 16 7.38 13.94 10.41
C ILE A 16 7.07 13.23 9.11
N GLY A 17 5.85 12.71 8.98
CA GLY A 17 5.44 11.99 7.80
C GLY A 17 5.44 12.89 6.56
N ASN A 18 5.72 12.28 5.42
CA ASN A 18 6.02 12.96 4.16
C ASN A 18 4.87 12.93 3.13
N THR A 19 3.69 12.47 3.53
CA THR A 19 2.45 12.48 2.73
C THR A 19 1.30 13.16 3.48
N PRO A 20 0.22 13.62 2.83
CA PRO A 20 -0.94 14.13 3.53
C PRO A 20 -1.66 13.05 4.35
N THR A 21 -2.29 13.44 5.45
CA THR A 21 -2.99 12.50 6.35
C THR A 21 -4.19 11.81 5.67
N ILE A 22 -4.44 10.55 6.00
CA ILE A 22 -5.58 9.76 5.54
C ILE A 22 -6.36 9.14 6.70
N SER A 23 -7.61 8.72 6.45
CA SER A 23 -8.36 7.87 7.39
C SER A 23 -8.01 6.40 7.16
N LEU A 24 -7.67 5.70 8.24
CA LEU A 24 -7.30 4.29 8.24
C LEU A 24 -8.53 3.38 8.10
N THR A 25 -9.72 3.86 8.52
CA THR A 25 -11.00 3.15 8.45
C THR A 25 -11.78 3.41 7.16
N ARG A 26 -11.16 4.08 6.17
CA ARG A 26 -11.81 4.51 4.92
C ARG A 26 -12.42 3.39 4.08
N ASP A 27 -11.99 2.15 4.26
CA ASP A 27 -12.53 0.96 3.57
C ASP A 27 -13.28 -0.01 4.51
N LEU A 28 -13.61 0.44 5.74
CA LEU A 28 -14.33 -0.34 6.74
C LEU A 28 -15.70 0.28 7.05
N SER A 29 -16.75 -0.54 7.15
CA SER A 29 -18.07 -0.08 7.60
C SER A 29 -17.96 0.66 8.95
N PRO A 30 -18.69 1.78 9.15
CA PRO A 30 -18.68 2.68 10.33
C PRO A 30 -18.71 2.01 11.72
N ARG A 31 -19.15 0.75 11.81
CA ARG A 31 -19.31 0.02 13.07
C ARG A 31 -18.41 -1.20 13.22
N THR A 32 -17.74 -1.62 12.15
CA THR A 32 -16.84 -2.77 12.19
C THR A 32 -15.64 -2.43 13.07
N PRO A 33 -15.43 -3.15 14.20
CA PRO A 33 -14.22 -3.04 14.99
C PRO A 33 -13.00 -3.22 14.09
N ALA A 34 -11.92 -2.49 14.35
CA ALA A 34 -10.76 -2.50 13.50
C ALA A 34 -9.50 -2.81 14.31
N ASN A 35 -8.87 -3.94 13.99
CA ASN A 35 -7.48 -4.20 14.33
C ASN A 35 -6.61 -3.65 13.18
N ILE A 36 -5.78 -2.66 13.47
CA ILE A 36 -5.02 -1.90 12.47
C ILE A 36 -3.53 -2.05 12.73
N LEU A 37 -2.76 -2.42 11.71
CA LEU A 37 -1.30 -2.44 11.75
C LEU A 37 -0.74 -1.31 10.86
N LEU A 38 0.09 -0.45 11.44
CA LEU A 38 0.81 0.61 10.73
C LEU A 38 2.29 0.24 10.68
N LEU A 39 2.80 -0.08 9.49
CA LEU A 39 4.21 -0.38 9.24
C LEU A 39 4.91 0.88 8.70
N GLY A 40 6.00 1.29 9.35
CA GLY A 40 6.66 2.56 9.04
C GLY A 40 5.83 3.75 9.56
N CYS A 41 5.31 3.62 10.78
CA CYS A 41 4.48 4.63 11.43
C CYS A 41 5.32 5.83 11.90
N GLY A 42 5.73 6.67 10.95
CA GLY A 42 6.61 7.82 11.18
C GLY A 42 6.05 8.88 12.14
N ASP A 43 4.73 9.06 12.18
CA ASP A 43 4.04 9.94 13.12
C ASP A 43 2.57 9.49 13.36
N PRO A 44 1.85 9.98 14.39
CA PRO A 44 0.50 9.51 14.69
C PRO A 44 -0.59 10.28 13.92
N ARG A 45 -0.27 11.06 12.87
CA ARG A 45 -1.28 11.92 12.20
C ARG A 45 -2.47 11.14 11.65
N ASN A 46 -2.23 9.95 11.08
CA ASN A 46 -3.27 9.10 10.50
C ASN A 46 -4.16 8.56 11.62
N VAL A 47 -3.59 8.27 12.79
CA VAL A 47 -4.34 7.88 14.00
C VAL A 47 -5.23 9.02 14.47
N LEU A 48 -4.66 10.21 14.69
CA LEU A 48 -5.40 11.37 15.18
C LEU A 48 -6.55 11.75 14.23
N PHE A 49 -6.28 11.80 12.93
CA PHE A 49 -7.29 12.13 11.93
C PHE A 49 -8.35 11.04 11.78
N THR A 50 -7.99 9.76 11.85
CA THR A 50 -8.98 8.67 11.83
C THR A 50 -9.96 8.83 12.98
N VAL A 51 -9.45 9.01 14.21
CA VAL A 51 -10.29 9.20 15.39
C VAL A 51 -11.15 10.46 15.30
N TYR A 52 -10.57 11.58 14.83
CA TYR A 52 -11.31 12.83 14.61
C TYR A 52 -12.46 12.69 13.60
N ASN A 53 -12.30 11.83 12.58
CA ASN A 53 -13.31 11.63 11.55
C ASN A 53 -14.41 10.63 11.92
N GLU A 54 -14.21 9.81 12.95
CA GLU A 54 -15.28 8.94 13.45
C GLU A 54 -16.43 9.78 14.02
N ASP A 55 -17.64 9.24 13.98
CA ASP A 55 -18.78 9.85 14.67
C ASP A 55 -18.52 9.88 16.18
N TYR A 56 -18.90 10.96 16.87
CA TYR A 56 -18.68 11.08 18.31
C TYR A 56 -19.44 10.01 19.13
N ARG A 57 -20.53 9.46 18.58
CA ARG A 57 -21.29 8.33 19.11
C ARG A 57 -20.85 6.98 18.54
N SER A 58 -19.83 6.94 17.69
CA SER A 58 -19.32 5.71 17.09
C SER A 58 -19.04 4.68 18.19
N GLU A 59 -19.53 3.46 18.04
CA GLU A 59 -19.21 2.37 18.96
C GLU A 59 -18.01 1.55 18.46
N ARG A 60 -17.40 1.95 17.35
CA ARG A 60 -16.26 1.24 16.77
C ARG A 60 -15.10 1.17 17.76
N HIS A 61 -14.60 -0.04 17.98
CA HIS A 61 -13.33 -0.27 18.69
C HIS A 61 -12.17 -0.16 17.70
N LEU A 62 -11.13 0.58 18.06
CA LEU A 62 -9.90 0.75 17.29
C LEU A 62 -8.72 0.23 18.11
N ASP A 63 -8.12 -0.89 17.71
CA ASP A 63 -6.83 -1.37 18.24
C ASP A 63 -5.76 -1.15 17.18
N ILE A 64 -4.86 -0.18 17.41
CA ILE A 64 -3.90 0.30 16.42
C ILE A 64 -2.48 -0.02 16.88
N THR A 65 -1.82 -0.93 16.17
CA THR A 65 -0.41 -1.27 16.36
C THR A 65 0.47 -0.45 15.42
N CYS A 66 1.28 0.44 16.00
CA CYS A 66 2.23 1.30 15.32
C CYS A 66 3.64 0.71 15.41
N SER A 67 4.22 0.32 14.27
CA SER A 67 5.58 -0.18 14.18
C SER A 67 6.46 0.77 13.38
N ASP A 68 7.65 1.05 13.91
CA ASP A 68 8.72 1.72 13.19
C ASP A 68 10.07 1.11 13.59
N ILE A 69 11.05 1.15 12.69
CA ILE A 69 12.40 0.68 12.98
C ILE A 69 13.15 1.65 13.90
N ASP A 70 12.79 2.95 13.87
CA ASP A 70 13.47 3.97 14.67
C ASP A 70 12.81 4.15 16.04
N PRO A 71 13.51 3.85 17.14
CA PRO A 71 12.98 4.07 18.49
C PRO A 71 12.69 5.54 18.81
N GLY A 72 13.38 6.49 18.18
CA GLY A 72 13.13 7.92 18.32
C GLY A 72 11.79 8.36 17.73
N ILE A 73 11.34 7.71 16.66
CA ILE A 73 9.99 7.90 16.12
C ILE A 73 8.94 7.41 17.13
N ILE A 74 9.10 6.18 17.63
CA ILE A 74 8.16 5.60 18.61
C ILE A 74 8.09 6.44 19.90
N ALA A 75 9.24 6.88 20.42
CA ALA A 75 9.30 7.74 21.60
C ALA A 75 8.55 9.06 21.41
N ARG A 76 8.68 9.69 20.22
CA ARG A 76 7.98 10.94 19.87
C ARG A 76 6.48 10.74 19.70
N ASN A 77 6.06 9.63 19.10
CA ASN A 77 4.64 9.33 18.90
C ASN A 77 3.92 9.17 20.24
N ILE A 78 4.50 8.40 21.16
CA ILE A 78 3.98 8.24 22.53
C ILE A 78 4.01 9.59 23.28
N PHE A 79 5.07 10.37 23.09
CA PHE A 79 5.20 11.69 23.72
C PHE A 79 4.05 12.63 23.30
N LEU A 80 3.71 12.70 22.01
CA LEU A 80 2.59 13.50 21.53
C LEU A 80 1.25 13.02 22.10
N VAL A 81 0.96 11.71 22.06
CA VAL A 81 -0.29 11.17 22.58
C VAL A 81 -0.45 11.46 24.08
N THR A 82 0.62 11.32 24.86
CA THR A 82 0.57 11.61 26.31
C THR A 82 0.39 13.10 26.62
N MET A 83 0.93 14.02 25.80
CA MET A 83 0.65 15.45 25.92
C MET A 83 -0.83 15.78 25.63
N ILE A 84 -1.45 15.09 24.67
CA ILE A 84 -2.89 15.23 24.37
C ILE A 84 -3.74 14.75 25.56
N ILE A 85 -3.37 13.62 26.18
CA ILE A 85 -4.06 13.10 27.38
C ILE A 85 -4.00 14.14 28.52
N ASP A 86 -2.84 14.76 28.73
CA ASP A 86 -2.61 15.76 29.78
C ASP A 86 -3.11 17.17 29.44
N LYS A 87 -3.76 17.36 28.29
CA LYS A 87 -4.28 18.66 27.81
C LYS A 87 -3.21 19.77 27.76
N ILE A 88 -2.00 19.44 27.33
CA ILE A 88 -1.00 20.45 27.01
C ILE A 88 -1.53 21.32 25.85
N PRO A 89 -1.36 22.67 25.88
CA PRO A 89 -1.86 23.52 24.81
C PRO A 89 -1.35 23.10 23.42
N SER A 90 -2.24 23.09 22.43
CA SER A 90 -1.92 22.65 21.06
C SER A 90 -0.79 23.44 20.41
N SER A 91 -0.64 24.73 20.74
CA SER A 91 0.49 25.56 20.30
C SER A 91 1.83 25.07 20.86
N THR A 92 1.88 24.69 22.14
CA THR A 92 3.09 24.12 22.77
C THR A 92 3.39 22.74 22.20
N MET A 93 2.38 21.88 22.04
CA MET A 93 2.54 20.57 21.40
C MET A 93 3.05 20.68 19.97
N TRP A 94 2.54 21.67 19.21
CA TRP A 94 2.99 21.94 17.85
C TRP A 94 4.49 22.25 17.82
N ASN A 95 4.94 23.19 18.64
CA ASN A 95 6.35 23.58 18.70
C ASN A 95 7.24 22.40 19.07
N ILE A 96 6.83 21.56 20.04
CA ILE A 96 7.61 20.37 20.45
C ILE A 96 7.66 19.32 19.34
N PHE A 97 6.56 19.09 18.62
CA PHE A 97 6.51 18.00 17.65
C PHE A 97 7.05 18.39 16.28
N PHE A 98 6.88 19.64 15.87
CA PHE A 98 7.10 20.10 14.50
C PHE A 98 8.25 21.08 14.33
N ASP A 99 8.72 21.80 15.34
CA ASP A 99 9.81 22.78 15.19
C ASP A 99 11.16 22.23 15.68
N LEU A 100 12.23 22.46 14.92
CA LEU A 100 13.61 22.07 15.27
C LEU A 100 14.18 22.93 16.41
N LYS A 101 13.65 24.14 16.61
CA LYS A 101 14.03 25.05 17.69
C LYS A 101 12.79 25.53 18.42
N ILE A 102 12.91 25.67 19.73
CA ILE A 102 11.80 25.99 20.63
C ILE A 102 12.20 27.06 21.64
N ASP A 103 11.19 27.77 22.17
CA ASP A 103 11.39 28.77 23.23
C ASP A 103 11.60 28.11 24.61
N ARG A 104 12.03 28.92 25.59
CA ARG A 104 12.31 28.45 26.96
C ARG A 104 11.11 27.82 27.66
N HIS A 105 9.91 28.36 27.45
CA HIS A 105 8.69 27.84 28.08
C HIS A 105 8.34 26.47 27.49
N THR A 106 8.34 26.36 26.16
CA THR A 106 8.14 25.11 25.43
C THR A 106 9.17 24.05 25.82
N HIS A 107 10.45 24.44 25.93
CA HIS A 107 11.53 23.56 26.36
C HIS A 107 11.33 23.06 27.80
N SER A 108 10.96 23.93 28.73
CA SER A 108 10.68 23.54 30.12
C SER A 108 9.49 22.57 30.22
N THR A 109 8.44 22.79 29.43
CA THR A 109 7.29 21.89 29.34
C THR A 109 7.69 20.52 28.81
N LEU A 110 8.52 20.47 27.76
CA LEU A 110 9.08 19.24 27.22
C LEU A 110 9.82 18.44 28.30
N LEU A 111 10.78 19.08 28.98
CA LEU A 111 11.59 18.41 30.01
C LEU A 111 10.75 17.90 31.19
N ASN A 112 9.78 18.70 31.64
CA ASN A 112 8.86 18.30 32.71
C ASN A 112 8.03 17.08 32.30
N HIS A 113 7.53 17.04 31.07
CA HIS A 113 6.76 15.93 30.55
C HIS A 113 7.64 14.67 30.38
N CYS A 114 8.86 14.79 29.85
CA CYS A 114 9.81 13.68 29.78
C CYS A 114 10.10 13.09 31.17
N ASN A 115 10.37 13.94 32.17
CA ASN A 115 10.58 13.49 33.54
C ASN A 115 9.38 12.73 34.11
N LYS A 116 8.15 13.13 33.78
CA LYS A 116 6.91 12.42 34.14
C LYS A 116 6.86 11.03 33.47
N LEU A 117 7.11 10.94 32.16
CA LEU A 117 7.13 9.68 31.44
C LEU A 117 8.23 8.73 31.95
N CYS A 118 9.42 9.25 32.27
CA CYS A 118 10.49 8.49 32.91
C CYS A 118 10.08 7.96 34.30
N LYS A 119 9.18 8.60 35.06
CA LYS A 119 8.70 8.03 36.32
C LYS A 119 7.80 6.80 36.10
N PHE A 120 6.93 6.84 35.09
CA PHE A 120 5.99 5.74 34.82
C PHE A 120 6.60 4.57 34.04
N SER A 121 7.61 4.82 33.22
CA SER A 121 8.22 3.81 32.33
C SER A 121 9.33 2.96 32.97
N ASN A 122 9.42 2.90 34.30
CA ASN A 122 10.45 2.09 34.98
C ASN A 122 10.25 0.58 34.74
N SER A 123 9.00 0.14 34.61
CA SER A 123 8.61 -1.24 34.37
C SER A 123 7.27 -1.27 33.64
N GLN A 124 6.93 -2.41 33.03
CA GLN A 124 5.63 -2.62 32.37
C GLN A 124 4.47 -2.40 33.36
N ASN A 125 4.56 -2.97 34.57
CA ASN A 125 3.52 -2.83 35.60
C ASN A 125 3.30 -1.36 36.03
N ASN A 126 4.38 -0.58 36.15
CA ASN A 126 4.28 0.84 36.49
C ASN A 126 3.60 1.64 35.37
N TRP A 127 3.89 1.30 34.10
CA TRP A 127 3.23 1.93 32.96
C TRP A 127 1.75 1.57 32.89
N GLU A 128 1.41 0.29 33.04
CA GLU A 128 0.03 -0.21 33.02
C GLU A 128 -0.83 0.41 34.13
N SER A 129 -0.23 0.65 35.30
CA SER A 129 -0.91 1.31 36.44
C SER A 129 -0.97 2.84 36.32
N SER A 130 -0.33 3.43 35.32
CA SER A 130 -0.32 4.87 35.09
C SER A 130 -1.59 5.36 34.39
N ALA A 131 -1.78 6.68 34.36
CA ALA A 131 -2.88 7.31 33.61
C ALA A 131 -2.84 7.04 32.10
N TYR A 132 -1.72 6.57 31.55
CA TYR A 132 -1.55 6.27 30.13
C TYR A 132 -1.75 4.79 29.79
N GLY A 133 -1.66 3.91 30.78
CA GLY A 133 -1.56 2.46 30.60
C GLY A 133 -2.82 1.82 30.03
N SER A 134 -3.99 2.44 30.15
CA SER A 134 -5.24 1.96 29.55
C SER A 134 -5.24 2.11 28.03
N LEU A 135 -4.75 3.24 27.52
CA LEU A 135 -4.74 3.59 26.10
C LEU A 135 -3.47 3.14 25.39
N ILE A 136 -2.30 3.32 26.00
CA ILE A 136 -0.98 3.11 25.38
C ILE A 136 -0.36 1.82 25.90
N LYS A 137 -0.05 0.91 24.97
CA LYS A 137 0.55 -0.39 25.23
C LYS A 137 1.86 -0.56 24.46
N PHE A 138 2.73 -1.43 24.96
CA PHE A 138 3.99 -1.77 24.30
C PHE A 138 3.92 -3.21 23.79
N SER A 139 4.02 -3.43 22.48
CA SER A 139 3.94 -4.79 21.93
C SER A 139 5.13 -5.65 22.34
N THR A 140 6.29 -5.03 22.59
CA THR A 140 7.52 -5.73 23.01
C THR A 140 8.17 -5.05 24.21
N ILE A 141 8.83 -5.84 25.05
CA ILE A 141 9.57 -5.34 26.23
C ILE A 141 10.68 -4.37 25.81
N TYR A 142 11.29 -4.62 24.66
CA TYR A 142 12.32 -3.75 24.08
C TYR A 142 11.81 -2.35 23.76
N THR A 143 10.56 -2.22 23.30
CA THR A 143 9.96 -0.94 22.91
C THR A 143 9.86 0.01 24.11
N LEU A 144 9.36 -0.45 25.26
CA LEU A 144 9.27 0.37 26.48
C LEU A 144 10.64 0.87 26.92
N LYS A 145 11.64 -0.01 26.89
CA LYS A 145 13.03 0.30 27.26
C LYS A 145 13.61 1.39 26.37
N GLU A 146 13.45 1.29 25.05
CA GLU A 146 13.98 2.27 24.12
C GLU A 146 13.23 3.60 24.15
N ALA A 147 11.91 3.59 24.28
CA ALA A 147 11.12 4.81 24.44
C ALA A 147 11.55 5.59 25.69
N ARG A 148 11.69 4.89 26.82
CA ARG A 148 12.25 5.46 28.06
C ARG A 148 13.63 6.06 27.82
N ARG A 149 14.54 5.32 27.18
CA ARG A 149 15.92 5.76 26.93
C ARG A 149 15.94 7.07 26.16
N HIS A 150 15.07 7.25 25.17
CA HIS A 150 14.99 8.50 24.41
C HIS A 150 14.48 9.66 25.25
N TRP A 151 13.46 9.47 26.10
CA TRP A 151 13.01 10.52 27.01
C TRP A 151 14.08 10.92 28.03
N GLN A 152 14.92 9.98 28.49
CA GLN A 152 16.07 10.29 29.33
C GLN A 152 17.11 11.12 28.57
N LEU A 153 17.44 10.73 27.33
CA LEU A 153 18.35 11.50 26.47
C LEU A 153 17.85 12.93 26.24
N TYR A 154 16.54 13.12 26.08
CA TYR A 154 15.97 14.46 25.92
C TYR A 154 16.18 15.33 27.15
N VAL A 155 16.10 14.75 28.36
CA VAL A 155 16.34 15.45 29.62
C VAL A 155 17.82 15.78 29.82
N GLU A 156 18.71 14.89 29.39
CA GLU A 156 20.16 14.98 29.62
C GLU A 156 20.89 15.85 28.58
N MET A 157 20.24 16.22 27.46
CA MET A 157 20.91 16.93 26.35
C MET A 157 21.62 18.23 26.79
N GLU A 158 21.00 19.02 27.68
CA GLU A 158 21.60 20.28 28.17
C GLU A 158 22.73 20.07 29.19
N THR A 159 22.87 18.88 29.76
CA THR A 159 23.94 18.56 30.72
C THR A 159 25.13 17.87 30.05
N LEU A 160 25.06 17.63 28.74
CA LEU A 160 26.15 17.06 27.95
C LEU A 160 27.40 17.96 27.96
N PRO A 161 28.62 17.38 27.84
CA PRO A 161 29.84 18.14 27.65
C PRO A 161 29.77 19.12 26.46
N SER A 162 30.45 20.26 26.57
CA SER A 162 30.43 21.35 25.57
C SER A 162 30.72 20.88 24.14
N ASP A 163 31.68 19.95 23.97
CA ASP A 163 32.06 19.44 22.65
C ASP A 163 30.93 18.63 22.00
N ARG A 164 30.20 17.83 22.78
CA ARG A 164 29.02 17.08 22.30
C ARG A 164 27.86 18.02 21.96
N GLN A 165 27.62 19.03 22.80
CA GLN A 165 26.61 20.06 22.51
C GLN A 165 26.93 20.87 21.25
N LYS A 166 28.23 21.15 21.02
CA LYS A 166 28.68 21.78 19.78
C LYS A 166 28.41 20.87 18.57
N ALA A 167 28.76 19.58 18.65
CA ALA A 167 28.50 18.64 17.56
C ALA A 167 27.00 18.52 17.21
N ILE A 168 26.12 18.49 18.23
CA ILE A 168 24.67 18.53 18.00
C ILE A 168 24.27 19.84 17.30
N ARG A 169 24.72 21.00 17.80
CA ARG A 169 24.42 22.30 17.16
C ARG A 169 24.86 22.36 15.71
N ASP A 170 26.06 21.89 15.39
CA ASP A 170 26.58 21.89 14.03
C ASP A 170 25.73 21.00 13.11
N ALA A 171 25.24 19.85 13.60
CA ALA A 171 24.37 18.97 12.83
C ALA A 171 23.02 19.62 12.43
N PHE A 172 22.48 20.54 13.24
CA PHE A 172 21.24 21.25 12.94
C PHE A 172 21.39 22.31 11.82
N THR A 173 22.60 22.61 11.35
CA THR A 173 22.85 23.66 10.33
C THR A 173 22.89 23.16 8.88
N ALA A 174 22.81 21.86 8.63
CA ALA A 174 22.99 21.27 7.30
C ALA A 174 21.67 20.98 6.53
N GLN A 175 21.42 21.79 5.49
CA GLN A 175 20.57 21.63 4.27
C GLN A 175 19.20 20.90 4.34
N ILE A 176 18.13 21.63 3.98
CA ILE A 176 16.77 21.15 3.69
C ILE A 176 16.28 21.78 2.35
N THR A 177 15.77 21.01 1.37
CA THR A 177 15.04 21.55 0.17
C THR A 177 14.16 20.52 -0.59
N PHE A 178 13.04 21.02 -1.18
CA PHE A 178 11.96 20.44 -2.05
C PHE A 178 11.06 19.36 -1.41
N SER A 179 9.71 19.27 -1.51
CA SER A 179 8.54 20.08 -1.94
C SER A 179 7.29 19.45 -1.25
N SER A 180 6.42 20.21 -0.56
CA SER A 180 5.30 19.68 0.27
C SER A 180 3.88 20.05 -0.19
N ALA A 181 3.74 20.60 -1.40
CA ALA A 181 2.45 21.13 -1.90
C ALA A 181 1.35 20.07 -2.16
N ARG A 182 1.65 18.75 -2.05
CA ARG A 182 0.67 17.66 -2.26
C ARG A 182 -0.55 17.75 -1.35
N ALA A 183 -0.36 18.31 -0.16
CA ALA A 183 -1.43 18.59 0.81
C ALA A 183 -2.60 19.43 0.24
N ALA A 184 -2.38 20.17 -0.85
CA ALA A 184 -3.42 20.94 -1.52
C ALA A 184 -4.20 20.13 -2.58
N GLY A 185 -3.86 18.86 -2.82
CA GLY A 185 -4.54 17.95 -3.75
C GLY A 185 -4.75 18.57 -5.14
N PRO A 186 -6.01 18.76 -5.61
CA PRO A 186 -6.28 19.34 -6.93
C PRO A 186 -5.78 20.79 -7.08
N LEU A 187 -5.47 21.47 -5.97
CA LEU A 187 -4.92 22.83 -5.95
C LEU A 187 -3.41 22.90 -5.75
N MET A 188 -2.72 21.76 -5.85
CA MET A 188 -1.26 21.68 -5.72
C MET A 188 -0.55 22.76 -6.54
N HIS A 189 -0.94 22.98 -7.80
CA HIS A 189 -0.33 24.01 -8.65
C HIS A 189 -0.38 25.42 -8.05
N GLN A 190 -1.47 25.79 -7.35
CA GLN A 190 -1.61 27.09 -6.70
C GLN A 190 -0.78 27.18 -5.42
N ALA A 191 -0.54 26.04 -4.78
CA ALA A 191 0.15 25.94 -3.50
C ALA A 191 1.68 25.87 -3.64
N ILE A 192 2.20 25.39 -4.77
CA ILE A 192 3.65 25.14 -4.99
C ILE A 192 4.52 26.33 -4.57
N SER A 193 4.18 27.56 -4.95
CA SER A 193 5.00 28.74 -4.63
C SER A 193 5.06 28.99 -3.12
N VAL A 194 3.90 29.03 -2.45
CA VAL A 194 3.80 29.30 -1.01
C VAL A 194 4.50 28.21 -0.20
N TYR A 195 4.32 26.93 -0.56
CA TYR A 195 5.01 25.84 0.12
C TYR A 195 6.52 25.89 -0.14
N SER A 196 6.97 26.27 -1.34
CA SER A 196 8.40 26.41 -1.62
C SER A 196 9.04 27.54 -0.81
N GLU A 197 8.34 28.65 -0.61
CA GLU A 197 8.78 29.75 0.25
C GLU A 197 8.84 29.31 1.71
N HIS A 198 7.78 28.66 2.21
CA HIS A 198 7.75 28.13 3.58
C HIS A 198 8.88 27.12 3.83
N MET A 199 9.16 26.24 2.87
CA MET A 199 10.25 25.28 2.99
C MET A 199 11.62 25.96 3.11
N LYS A 200 11.87 27.04 2.36
CA LYS A 200 13.11 27.82 2.50
C LYS A 200 13.19 28.50 3.87
N HIS A 201 12.07 29.05 4.35
CA HIS A 201 11.98 29.63 5.69
C HIS A 201 12.31 28.58 6.76
N TYR A 202 11.58 27.46 6.75
CA TYR A 202 11.77 26.36 7.71
C TYR A 202 13.18 25.77 7.65
N ALA A 203 13.76 25.64 6.45
CA ALA A 203 15.15 25.22 6.28
C ALA A 203 16.17 26.17 6.92
N ALA A 204 15.90 27.48 6.89
CA ALA A 204 16.80 28.50 7.42
C ALA A 204 16.64 28.69 8.93
N THR A 205 15.41 28.63 9.45
CA THR A 205 15.10 28.95 10.84
C THR A 205 15.01 27.71 11.72
N GLY A 206 14.53 26.59 11.16
CA GLY A 206 14.08 25.40 11.89
C GLY A 206 12.71 25.58 12.55
N ILE A 207 11.97 26.63 12.22
CA ILE A 207 10.73 27.03 12.91
C ILE A 207 9.64 27.28 11.87
N SER A 208 8.45 26.73 12.09
CA SER A 208 7.29 26.85 11.20
C SER A 208 6.65 28.24 11.23
N SER A 209 6.62 28.89 12.40
CA SER A 209 6.10 30.26 12.54
C SER A 209 6.97 31.28 11.81
N ILE A 210 6.32 32.32 11.27
CA ILE A 210 7.00 33.51 10.72
C ILE A 210 6.90 34.73 11.64
N ASP A 211 6.34 34.58 12.84
CA ASP A 211 6.24 35.67 13.83
C ASP A 211 7.65 36.04 14.36
N PRO A 212 8.12 37.29 14.21
CA PRO A 212 9.43 37.72 14.69
C PRO A 212 9.67 37.48 16.19
N SER A 213 8.62 37.57 17.02
CA SER A 213 8.72 37.36 18.47
C SER A 213 8.98 35.89 18.82
N ILE A 214 8.37 34.97 18.08
CA ILE A 214 8.58 33.52 18.22
C ILE A 214 9.98 33.16 17.71
N LEU A 215 10.38 33.71 16.56
CA LEU A 215 11.71 33.48 15.99
C LEU A 215 12.84 33.94 16.91
N TYR A 216 12.68 35.09 17.57
CA TYR A 216 13.67 35.61 18.51
C TYR A 216 13.75 34.80 19.82
N SER A 217 12.61 34.28 20.30
CA SER A 217 12.56 33.55 21.58
C SER A 217 12.95 32.07 21.45
N ALA A 218 12.82 31.47 20.27
CA ALA A 218 13.13 30.08 20.00
C ALA A 218 14.64 29.80 19.84
N THR A 219 15.38 29.91 20.94
CA THR A 219 16.84 29.75 20.99
C THR A 219 17.30 28.33 21.36
N PHE A 220 16.42 27.49 21.88
CA PHE A 220 16.76 26.14 22.35
C PHE A 220 16.61 25.14 21.22
N LEU A 221 17.56 24.21 21.09
CA LEU A 221 17.39 23.07 20.19
C LEU A 221 16.32 22.14 20.73
N ASN A 222 15.49 21.61 19.84
CA ASN A 222 14.50 20.63 20.24
C ASN A 222 15.16 19.24 20.36
N PRO A 223 15.27 18.66 21.58
CA PRO A 223 15.92 17.37 21.78
C PRO A 223 15.23 16.22 21.04
N THR A 224 13.94 16.35 20.68
CA THR A 224 13.24 15.28 19.98
C THR A 224 13.81 15.00 18.58
N PHE A 225 14.55 15.92 17.98
CA PHE A 225 15.19 15.72 16.68
C PHE A 225 16.68 15.33 16.76
N SER A 226 17.21 15.15 17.97
CA SER A 226 18.66 14.95 18.20
C SER A 226 19.08 13.48 18.37
N TYR A 227 18.14 12.55 18.43
CA TYR A 227 18.39 11.14 18.71
C TYR A 227 17.51 10.25 17.82
N CYS A 228 18.14 9.29 17.15
CA CYS A 228 17.50 8.37 16.19
C CYS A 228 18.16 6.98 16.26
N PHE A 229 17.78 6.07 15.36
CA PHE A 229 18.29 4.69 15.29
C PHE A 229 19.83 4.59 15.28
N VAL A 230 20.52 5.53 14.61
CA VAL A 230 21.99 5.58 14.52
C VAL A 230 22.67 6.37 15.65
N GLY A 231 21.89 6.87 16.62
CA GLY A 231 22.38 7.56 17.81
C GLY A 231 22.21 9.08 17.78
N GLU A 232 23.10 9.77 18.50
CA GLU A 232 23.11 11.23 18.67
C GLU A 232 23.54 11.98 17.40
N GLY A 233 22.77 13.00 17.04
CA GLY A 233 22.96 13.94 15.94
C GLY A 233 21.63 14.42 15.34
N CYS A 234 21.65 15.43 14.47
CA CYS A 234 20.47 15.85 13.69
C CYS A 234 20.49 15.21 12.30
N ASN A 235 19.87 14.04 12.18
CA ASN A 235 19.78 13.29 10.92
C ASN A 235 18.45 13.54 10.19
N VAL A 236 17.72 14.60 10.52
CA VAL A 236 16.39 14.89 9.96
C VAL A 236 16.45 14.89 8.43
N HIS A 237 15.51 14.18 7.79
CA HIS A 237 15.47 14.10 6.33
C HIS A 237 15.33 15.50 5.72
N TYR A 238 16.10 15.80 4.67
CA TYR A 238 16.19 17.13 4.06
C TYR A 238 14.88 17.63 3.41
N ALA A 239 13.88 16.76 3.22
CA ALA A 239 12.55 17.13 2.72
C ALA A 239 11.49 17.25 3.82
N THR A 240 11.91 17.23 5.09
CA THR A 240 11.01 17.31 6.24
C THR A 240 10.26 18.64 6.25
N SER A 241 8.95 18.56 6.42
CA SER A 241 8.04 19.71 6.32
C SER A 241 6.89 19.55 7.31
N PRO A 242 6.70 20.51 8.24
CA PRO A 242 5.63 20.44 9.23
C PRO A 242 4.23 20.62 8.61
N LEU A 243 4.14 21.13 7.38
CA LEU A 243 2.87 21.38 6.69
C LEU A 243 2.38 20.19 5.86
N THR A 244 3.22 19.18 5.62
CA THR A 244 2.87 18.05 4.75
C THR A 244 1.70 17.20 5.27
N PRO A 245 1.60 16.92 6.59
CA PRO A 245 0.47 16.16 7.15
C PRO A 245 -0.91 16.79 6.91
N PHE A 246 -0.99 18.12 6.90
CA PHE A 246 -2.26 18.84 7.03
C PHE A 246 -2.86 19.23 5.68
N HIS A 247 -4.18 19.12 5.54
CA HIS A 247 -4.84 19.38 4.27
C HIS A 247 -4.97 20.88 4.01
N SER A 248 -4.66 21.33 2.79
CA SER A 248 -4.75 22.76 2.43
C SER A 248 -5.64 23.04 1.22
N ALA A 249 -6.25 22.01 0.62
CA ALA A 249 -7.12 22.16 -0.54
C ALA A 249 -8.26 23.16 -0.30
N ALA A 250 -8.94 23.08 0.85
CA ALA A 250 -10.01 24.01 1.19
C ALA A 250 -9.51 25.44 1.40
N LEU A 251 -8.31 25.62 1.98
CA LEU A 251 -7.69 26.93 2.20
C LEU A 251 -7.44 27.64 0.87
N PHE A 252 -6.75 26.99 -0.07
CA PHE A 252 -6.45 27.57 -1.38
C PHE A 252 -7.72 27.75 -2.22
N GLY A 253 -8.65 26.78 -2.18
CA GLY A 253 -9.81 26.77 -3.06
C GLY A 253 -10.86 27.80 -2.72
N ASN A 254 -10.99 28.13 -1.43
CA ASN A 254 -11.89 29.15 -0.94
C ASN A 254 -11.20 30.52 -0.75
N ALA A 255 -9.91 30.65 -1.05
CA ALA A 255 -9.16 31.89 -0.84
C ALA A 255 -9.76 33.09 -1.60
N LYS A 256 -10.02 34.20 -0.90
CA LYS A 256 -10.51 35.47 -1.50
C LYS A 256 -9.40 36.47 -1.83
N ARG A 257 -8.18 36.16 -1.39
CA ARG A 257 -6.97 36.93 -1.61
C ARG A 257 -5.81 35.98 -1.88
N THR A 258 -4.69 36.53 -2.33
CA THR A 258 -3.43 35.78 -2.37
C THR A 258 -3.06 35.34 -0.95
N LEU A 259 -2.70 34.07 -0.82
CA LEU A 259 -2.27 33.46 0.44
C LEU A 259 -0.76 33.56 0.59
N GLY A 260 -0.31 33.77 1.82
CA GLY A 260 1.11 33.72 2.20
C GLY A 260 1.42 32.53 3.09
N MET A 261 2.69 32.39 3.49
CA MET A 261 3.15 31.30 4.35
C MET A 261 2.36 31.20 5.67
N GLN A 262 2.11 32.33 6.33
CA GLN A 262 1.39 32.39 7.60
C GLN A 262 -0.01 31.77 7.52
N ASP A 263 -0.71 31.96 6.40
CA ASP A 263 -2.07 31.43 6.22
C ASP A 263 -2.08 29.90 6.27
N VAL A 264 -1.07 29.28 5.63
CA VAL A 264 -0.94 27.82 5.57
C VAL A 264 -0.53 27.26 6.94
N VAL A 265 0.41 27.93 7.64
CA VAL A 265 0.85 27.54 8.98
C VAL A 265 -0.32 27.59 9.97
N LEU A 266 -1.07 28.69 9.99
CA LEU A 266 -2.24 28.83 10.88
C LEU A 266 -3.33 27.79 10.57
N ALA A 267 -3.58 27.49 9.30
CA ALA A 267 -4.54 26.47 8.91
C ALA A 267 -4.10 25.06 9.34
N ALA A 268 -2.80 24.76 9.28
CA ALA A 268 -2.24 23.49 9.73
C ALA A 268 -2.29 23.36 11.26
N GLN A 269 -1.88 24.40 12.00
CA GLN A 269 -1.98 24.46 13.46
C GLN A 269 -3.42 24.31 13.95
N LYS A 270 -4.38 24.94 13.25
CA LYS A 270 -5.80 24.79 13.56
C LYS A 270 -6.27 23.34 13.40
N GLN A 271 -5.95 22.70 12.27
CA GLN A 271 -6.30 21.29 12.05
C GLN A 271 -5.65 20.37 13.10
N PHE A 272 -4.38 20.60 13.41
CA PHE A 272 -3.70 19.87 14.47
C PHE A 272 -4.43 19.97 15.81
N GLY A 273 -4.79 21.19 16.22
CA GLY A 273 -5.59 21.41 17.43
C GLY A 273 -6.93 20.67 17.40
N GLU A 274 -7.70 20.82 16.33
CA GLU A 274 -9.00 20.14 16.17
C GLU A 274 -8.89 18.62 16.23
N TRP A 275 -7.82 18.04 15.66
CA TRP A 275 -7.60 16.60 15.69
C TRP A 275 -7.16 16.12 17.07
N CYS A 276 -6.31 16.89 17.77
CA CYS A 276 -5.92 16.60 19.15
C CYS A 276 -7.13 16.66 20.08
N ASP A 277 -7.97 17.69 19.95
CA ASP A 277 -9.19 17.86 20.75
C ASP A 277 -10.18 16.73 20.48
N GLY A 278 -10.43 16.40 19.21
CA GLY A 278 -11.30 15.28 18.84
C GLY A 278 -10.79 13.92 19.34
N PHE A 279 -9.47 13.70 19.31
CA PHE A 279 -8.86 12.51 19.90
C PHE A 279 -9.04 12.48 21.42
N HIS A 280 -8.80 13.59 22.11
CA HIS A 280 -8.97 13.71 23.56
C HIS A 280 -10.43 13.46 23.98
N ASP A 281 -11.38 14.05 23.27
CA ASP A 281 -12.82 13.87 23.52
C ASP A 281 -13.23 12.40 23.35
N ARG A 282 -12.70 11.71 22.33
CA ARG A 282 -12.96 10.29 22.10
C ARG A 282 -12.47 9.42 23.27
N ILE A 283 -11.21 9.57 23.68
CA ILE A 283 -10.61 8.73 24.71
C ILE A 283 -11.17 9.03 26.11
N THR A 284 -11.71 10.24 26.33
CA THR A 284 -12.33 10.61 27.60
C THR A 284 -13.78 10.13 27.69
N SER A 285 -14.53 10.25 26.59
CA SER A 285 -15.93 9.80 26.54
C SER A 285 -16.07 8.28 26.46
N GLN A 286 -15.13 7.59 25.81
CA GLN A 286 -15.16 6.15 25.57
C GLN A 286 -13.76 5.52 25.73
N PRO A 287 -13.19 5.49 26.95
CA PRO A 287 -11.79 5.13 27.20
C PRO A 287 -11.39 3.72 26.80
N SER A 288 -12.34 2.79 26.69
CA SER A 288 -12.08 1.39 26.29
C SER A 288 -12.21 1.13 24.78
N ARG A 289 -12.47 2.16 23.96
CA ARG A 289 -12.72 1.99 22.51
C ARG A 289 -11.52 2.31 21.62
N VAL A 290 -10.46 2.86 22.18
CA VAL A 290 -9.21 3.12 21.45
C VAL A 290 -8.06 2.49 22.24
N THR A 291 -7.26 1.68 21.58
CA THR A 291 -6.01 1.12 22.10
C THR A 291 -4.90 1.41 21.10
N LEU A 292 -3.79 1.97 21.57
CA LEU A 292 -2.59 2.21 20.78
C LEU A 292 -1.46 1.32 21.27
N ARG A 293 -0.89 0.52 20.38
CA ARG A 293 0.25 -0.35 20.66
C ARG A 293 1.46 0.14 19.90
N PHE A 294 2.63 0.11 20.52
CA PHE A 294 3.86 0.53 19.88
C PHE A 294 4.88 -0.61 19.83
N ALA A 295 5.58 -0.73 18.71
CA ALA A 295 6.65 -1.69 18.48
C ALA A 295 7.86 -1.02 17.81
N VAL A 296 9.05 -1.22 18.37
CA VAL A 296 10.32 -0.93 17.67
C VAL A 296 10.76 -2.19 16.93
N ALA A 297 10.56 -2.21 15.62
CA ALA A 297 10.98 -3.29 14.73
C ALA A 297 10.85 -2.88 13.25
N GLU A 298 11.72 -3.45 12.41
CA GLU A 298 11.61 -3.39 10.95
C GLU A 298 10.32 -4.10 10.49
N ALA A 299 9.71 -3.58 9.43
CA ALA A 299 8.37 -3.98 8.98
C ALA A 299 8.26 -5.47 8.63
N THR A 300 9.23 -6.03 7.90
CA THR A 300 9.20 -7.46 7.56
C THR A 300 9.51 -8.35 8.75
N ALA A 301 10.37 -7.89 9.67
CA ALA A 301 10.72 -8.59 10.90
C ALA A 301 9.53 -8.71 11.86
N ILE A 302 8.81 -7.61 12.11
CA ILE A 302 7.62 -7.63 12.98
C ILE A 302 6.49 -8.47 12.37
N CYS A 303 6.30 -8.41 11.05
CA CYS A 303 5.33 -9.26 10.38
C CYS A 303 5.64 -10.74 10.58
N GLN A 304 6.91 -11.14 10.37
CA GLN A 304 7.33 -12.52 10.59
C GLN A 304 7.20 -12.94 12.07
N ALA A 305 7.43 -12.03 13.01
CA ALA A 305 7.22 -12.29 14.42
C ALA A 305 5.73 -12.53 14.75
N PHE A 306 4.81 -11.74 14.19
CA PHE A 306 3.37 -12.00 14.34
C PHE A 306 2.94 -13.33 13.74
N LEU A 307 3.52 -13.73 12.61
CA LEU A 307 3.25 -15.06 12.04
C LEU A 307 3.71 -16.18 12.95
N ASN A 308 4.92 -16.10 13.49
CA ASN A 308 5.40 -17.06 14.47
C ASN A 308 4.52 -17.10 15.74
N LEU A 309 3.97 -15.96 16.14
CA LEU A 309 3.05 -15.86 17.27
C LEU A 309 1.71 -16.57 16.97
N ASN A 310 1.15 -16.36 15.77
CA ASN A 310 -0.07 -17.01 15.31
C ASN A 310 0.08 -18.52 15.18
N GLU A 311 1.21 -18.99 14.65
CA GLU A 311 1.43 -20.40 14.31
C GLU A 311 1.92 -21.25 15.49
N HIS A 312 2.68 -20.65 16.41
CA HIS A 312 3.39 -21.40 17.44
C HIS A 312 3.15 -20.88 18.86
N HIS A 313 2.35 -19.82 19.02
CA HIS A 313 2.14 -19.14 20.31
C HIS A 313 3.46 -18.79 21.02
N ARG A 314 4.50 -18.45 20.23
CA ARG A 314 5.83 -18.11 20.74
C ARG A 314 5.96 -16.61 20.98
N PHE A 315 6.04 -16.22 22.25
CA PHE A 315 6.29 -14.83 22.64
C PHE A 315 7.75 -14.41 22.44
N GLN A 316 8.70 -15.33 22.62
CA GLN A 316 10.11 -15.11 22.34
C GLN A 316 10.45 -15.65 20.95
N THR A 317 10.92 -14.77 20.08
CA THR A 317 11.27 -15.13 18.70
C THR A 317 12.78 -15.13 18.49
N GLU A 318 13.25 -15.87 17.48
CA GLU A 318 14.65 -15.83 17.03
C GLU A 318 14.90 -14.69 16.02
N ILE A 319 13.90 -13.83 15.78
CA ILE A 319 13.93 -12.80 14.74
C ILE A 319 14.54 -11.52 15.33
N PRO A 320 15.63 -10.97 14.75
CA PRO A 320 16.18 -9.70 15.17
C PRO A 320 15.21 -8.55 14.87
N ILE A 321 15.23 -7.50 15.69
CA ILE A 321 14.37 -6.31 15.50
C ILE A 321 14.61 -5.62 14.15
N SER A 322 15.84 -5.69 13.64
CA SER A 322 16.26 -5.07 12.37
C SER A 322 17.61 -5.63 11.93
N GLN A 323 18.02 -5.34 10.70
CA GLN A 323 19.43 -5.44 10.32
C GLN A 323 20.30 -4.54 11.21
N TRP A 324 21.58 -4.90 11.37
CA TRP A 324 22.54 -4.19 12.22
C TRP A 324 22.32 -4.30 13.74
N LYS A 325 21.36 -5.13 14.17
CA LYS A 325 21.02 -5.38 15.58
C LYS A 325 20.89 -6.88 15.86
N SER A 326 21.39 -7.32 17.01
CA SER A 326 21.23 -8.70 17.48
C SER A 326 20.03 -8.90 18.41
N THR A 327 19.48 -7.79 18.92
CA THR A 327 18.31 -7.82 19.81
C THR A 327 17.13 -8.47 19.10
N ARG A 328 16.49 -9.43 19.76
CA ARG A 328 15.38 -10.21 19.20
C ARG A 328 14.03 -9.65 19.61
N ILE A 329 13.02 -9.92 18.78
CA ILE A 329 11.63 -9.56 19.07
C ILE A 329 11.09 -10.51 20.15
N THR A 330 10.72 -9.93 21.29
CA THR A 330 10.02 -10.61 22.37
C THR A 330 8.73 -9.87 22.68
N PHE A 331 7.61 -10.49 22.38
CA PHE A 331 6.28 -9.97 22.68
C PHE A 331 6.03 -9.93 24.18
N ASP A 332 5.24 -8.95 24.60
CA ASP A 332 4.73 -8.90 25.97
C ASP A 332 3.72 -10.03 26.20
N SER A 333 4.07 -10.99 27.05
CA SER A 333 3.22 -12.13 27.37
C SER A 333 1.94 -11.75 28.12
N THR A 334 1.89 -10.61 28.83
CA THR A 334 0.66 -10.18 29.51
C THR A 334 -0.40 -9.73 28.49
N GLN A 335 0.05 -9.09 27.41
CA GLN A 335 -0.83 -8.57 26.36
C GLN A 335 -1.22 -9.64 25.35
N TYR A 336 -0.26 -10.41 24.85
CA TYR A 336 -0.49 -11.41 23.81
C TYR A 336 -0.87 -12.79 24.36
N GLY A 337 -0.59 -13.07 25.63
CA GLY A 337 -0.97 -14.31 26.32
C GLY A 337 -2.27 -14.23 27.11
N SER A 338 -2.98 -13.09 27.08
CA SER A 338 -4.25 -12.89 27.79
C SER A 338 -5.32 -13.85 27.28
N LEU A 339 -5.95 -14.60 28.19
CA LEU A 339 -7.02 -15.56 27.88
C LEU A 339 -8.37 -14.88 27.57
N SER A 340 -8.60 -13.67 28.12
CA SER A 340 -9.89 -12.98 28.00
C SER A 340 -9.93 -11.97 26.86
N ASN A 341 -8.79 -11.34 26.54
CA ASN A 341 -8.69 -10.37 25.45
C ASN A 341 -7.23 -10.25 24.97
N PRO A 342 -6.74 -11.18 24.13
CA PRO A 342 -5.38 -11.12 23.60
C PRO A 342 -5.22 -9.94 22.64
N ALA A 343 -4.04 -9.34 22.65
CA ALA A 343 -3.67 -8.33 21.66
C ALA A 343 -3.69 -8.90 20.23
N PRO A 344 -4.06 -8.10 19.22
CA PRO A 344 -4.23 -8.59 17.86
C PRO A 344 -2.89 -8.96 17.22
N SER A 345 -2.91 -10.09 16.51
CA SER A 345 -1.83 -10.60 15.66
C SER A 345 -2.31 -10.91 14.23
N SER A 346 -3.58 -10.60 13.94
CA SER A 346 -4.20 -10.53 12.62
C SER A 346 -5.00 -9.23 12.53
N PHE A 347 -5.04 -8.62 11.35
CA PHE A 347 -5.44 -7.22 11.18
C PHE A 347 -6.46 -7.04 10.05
N ASP A 348 -7.45 -6.18 10.30
CA ASP A 348 -8.46 -5.77 9.32
C ASP A 348 -7.93 -4.70 8.37
N VAL A 349 -6.94 -3.93 8.82
CA VAL A 349 -6.25 -2.92 8.03
C VAL A 349 -4.75 -3.05 8.25
N ILE A 350 -3.98 -3.12 7.16
CA ILE A 350 -2.53 -2.99 7.20
C ILE A 350 -2.13 -1.81 6.31
N ASP A 351 -1.63 -0.74 6.92
CA ASP A 351 -1.06 0.40 6.21
C ASP A 351 0.47 0.27 6.20
N THR A 352 1.07 0.41 5.02
CA THR A 352 2.51 0.16 4.83
C THR A 352 3.28 1.44 4.51
N SER A 353 2.65 2.61 4.66
CA SER A 353 3.27 3.90 4.30
C SER A 353 3.86 3.84 2.88
N ASN A 354 4.99 4.49 2.65
CA ASN A 354 5.77 4.43 1.41
C ASN A 354 6.88 3.35 1.43
N LEU A 355 6.75 2.31 2.27
CA LEU A 355 7.78 1.28 2.40
C LEU A 355 8.04 0.49 1.11
N VAL A 356 7.13 0.52 0.13
CA VAL A 356 7.36 -0.05 -1.21
C VAL A 356 8.64 0.49 -1.86
N ASP A 357 8.98 1.76 -1.59
CA ASP A 357 10.16 2.42 -2.15
C ASP A 357 11.48 1.84 -1.59
N HIS A 358 11.43 1.28 -0.38
CA HIS A 358 12.59 0.77 0.37
C HIS A 358 12.67 -0.76 0.45
N ILE A 359 11.52 -1.41 0.56
CA ILE A 359 11.37 -2.86 0.81
C ILE A 359 11.03 -3.63 -0.48
N GLY A 360 10.36 -2.96 -1.43
CA GLY A 360 9.81 -3.58 -2.64
C GLY A 360 8.39 -4.13 -2.42
N LEU A 361 7.55 -3.97 -3.45
CA LEU A 361 6.13 -4.33 -3.39
C LEU A 361 5.91 -5.81 -3.08
N LEU A 362 6.66 -6.71 -3.73
CA LEU A 362 6.49 -8.15 -3.51
C LEU A 362 6.84 -8.54 -2.07
N ASN A 363 7.90 -7.97 -1.50
CA ASN A 363 8.28 -8.20 -0.10
C ASN A 363 7.20 -7.72 0.87
N ILE A 364 6.63 -6.54 0.62
CA ILE A 364 5.51 -6.03 1.42
C ILE A 364 4.31 -6.97 1.36
N LEU A 365 3.89 -7.38 0.16
CA LEU A 365 2.73 -8.25 -0.01
C LEU A 365 2.95 -9.61 0.67
N VAL A 366 4.10 -10.27 0.44
CA VAL A 366 4.37 -11.58 1.03
C VAL A 366 4.45 -11.52 2.57
N SER A 367 4.95 -10.43 3.15
CA SER A 367 4.99 -10.24 4.60
C SER A 367 3.62 -9.94 5.22
N THR A 368 2.73 -9.26 4.51
CA THR A 368 1.49 -8.70 5.09
C THR A 368 0.25 -9.53 4.80
N ILE A 369 0.16 -10.21 3.66
CA ILE A 369 -1.00 -11.04 3.28
C ILE A 369 -1.36 -12.06 4.37
N PRO A 370 -0.41 -12.81 4.97
CA PRO A 370 -0.76 -13.82 5.97
C PRO A 370 -1.26 -13.25 7.32
N LEU A 371 -1.08 -11.95 7.56
CA LEU A 371 -1.58 -11.25 8.75
C LEU A 371 -2.93 -10.57 8.53
N ARG A 372 -3.42 -10.54 7.29
CA ARG A 372 -4.65 -9.86 6.91
C ARG A 372 -5.86 -10.74 7.24
N SER A 373 -6.90 -10.17 7.85
CA SER A 373 -8.17 -10.86 8.01
C SER A 373 -8.83 -11.13 6.64
N PRO A 374 -9.71 -12.14 6.47
CA PRO A 374 -10.27 -12.49 5.15
C PRO A 374 -10.94 -11.33 4.41
N GLY A 375 -11.67 -10.47 5.13
CA GLY A 375 -12.29 -9.23 4.62
C GLY A 375 -11.41 -7.98 4.77
N GLY A 376 -10.21 -8.11 5.31
CA GLY A 376 -9.30 -7.00 5.58
C GLY A 376 -8.64 -6.44 4.32
N VAL A 377 -7.99 -5.28 4.49
CA VAL A 377 -7.40 -4.46 3.42
C VAL A 377 -5.92 -4.18 3.69
N ILE A 378 -5.11 -4.17 2.64
CA ILE A 378 -3.72 -3.71 2.68
C ILE A 378 -3.60 -2.42 1.86
N TYR A 379 -2.95 -1.41 2.41
CA TYR A 379 -2.63 -0.17 1.72
C TYR A 379 -1.14 -0.07 1.47
N THR A 380 -0.77 0.21 0.22
CA THR A 380 0.60 0.48 -0.19
C THR A 380 0.71 1.85 -0.83
N GLU A 381 1.74 2.61 -0.48
CA GLU A 381 2.07 3.86 -1.15
C GLU A 381 3.48 3.79 -1.75
N SER A 382 3.71 4.57 -2.80
CA SER A 382 5.04 4.83 -3.37
C SER A 382 5.14 6.31 -3.71
N LEU A 383 6.32 6.89 -3.49
CA LEU A 383 6.70 8.24 -3.92
C LEU A 383 7.68 8.22 -5.09
N LEU A 384 8.24 7.05 -5.44
CA LEU A 384 9.25 6.88 -6.46
C LEU A 384 8.66 6.23 -7.72
N TYR A 385 8.34 7.05 -8.72
CA TYR A 385 8.00 6.56 -10.05
C TYR A 385 9.22 5.91 -10.73
N LYS A 386 9.09 4.64 -11.13
CA LYS A 386 10.20 3.88 -11.72
C LYS A 386 10.11 3.67 -13.24
N GLY A 387 8.92 3.62 -13.84
CA GLY A 387 8.74 3.34 -15.27
C GLY A 387 8.72 4.59 -16.17
N ASP A 388 8.84 4.44 -17.49
CA ASP A 388 8.49 5.49 -18.47
C ASP A 388 7.00 5.40 -18.89
N ASP A 389 6.37 4.25 -18.60
CA ASP A 389 5.00 3.88 -18.94
C ASP A 389 4.29 3.40 -17.67
N ALA A 390 3.35 4.21 -17.15
CA ALA A 390 2.58 3.85 -15.95
C ALA A 390 1.81 2.53 -16.12
N THR A 391 1.50 2.12 -17.35
CA THR A 391 0.76 0.87 -17.60
C THR A 391 1.56 -0.40 -17.34
N LYS A 392 2.88 -0.28 -17.22
CA LYS A 392 3.79 -1.40 -16.96
C LYS A 392 4.28 -1.48 -15.52
N GLU A 393 3.95 -0.50 -14.70
CA GLU A 393 4.53 -0.32 -13.37
C GLU A 393 4.38 -1.56 -12.49
N PHE A 394 3.19 -2.14 -12.39
CA PHE A 394 2.99 -3.35 -11.57
C PHE A 394 3.71 -4.57 -12.13
N ALA A 395 3.74 -4.73 -13.45
CA ALA A 395 4.47 -5.83 -14.09
C ALA A 395 5.99 -5.69 -13.84
N GLU A 396 6.52 -4.47 -13.85
CA GLU A 396 7.94 -4.19 -13.52
C GLU A 396 8.25 -4.38 -12.03
N GLN A 397 7.30 -4.14 -11.13
CA GLN A 397 7.50 -4.31 -9.68
C GLN A 397 7.30 -5.75 -9.18
N LEU A 398 6.43 -6.51 -9.84
CA LEU A 398 6.07 -7.89 -9.50
C LEU A 398 6.73 -8.93 -10.42
N PHE A 399 7.33 -8.49 -11.53
CA PHE A 399 7.97 -9.33 -12.56
C PHE A 399 7.05 -10.33 -13.26
N ALA A 400 5.75 -10.05 -13.31
CA ALA A 400 4.74 -10.90 -13.94
C ALA A 400 3.42 -10.15 -14.17
N ASP A 401 2.48 -10.76 -14.89
CA ASP A 401 1.12 -10.23 -15.09
C ASP A 401 0.40 -10.04 -13.75
N LEU A 402 -0.16 -8.85 -13.54
CA LEU A 402 -0.82 -8.49 -12.29
C LEU A 402 -2.04 -9.39 -12.00
N GLY A 403 -2.80 -9.80 -13.02
CA GLY A 403 -3.93 -10.71 -12.85
C GLY A 403 -3.49 -12.10 -12.37
N THR A 404 -2.46 -12.67 -13.01
CA THR A 404 -1.89 -13.98 -12.63
C THR A 404 -1.31 -13.94 -11.22
N VAL A 405 -0.47 -12.94 -10.89
CA VAL A 405 0.11 -12.79 -9.55
C VAL A 405 -0.97 -12.55 -8.49
N SER A 406 -2.00 -11.75 -8.81
CA SER A 406 -3.12 -11.51 -7.89
C SER A 406 -3.90 -12.78 -7.59
N LEU A 407 -4.09 -13.64 -8.60
CA LEU A 407 -4.73 -14.94 -8.42
C LEU A 407 -3.87 -15.86 -7.54
N ILE A 408 -2.55 -15.88 -7.68
CA ILE A 408 -1.65 -16.69 -6.84
C ILE A 408 -1.60 -16.16 -5.41
N LEU A 409 -1.38 -14.85 -5.22
CA LEU A 409 -1.27 -14.20 -3.92
C LEU A 409 -2.61 -14.09 -3.17
N GLY A 410 -3.74 -14.13 -3.87
CA GLY A 410 -5.07 -14.00 -3.25
C GLY A 410 -5.44 -12.57 -2.87
N VAL A 411 -4.77 -11.57 -3.45
CA VAL A 411 -5.08 -10.14 -3.29
C VAL A 411 -4.93 -9.41 -4.62
N VAL A 412 -5.72 -8.36 -4.83
CA VAL A 412 -5.73 -7.60 -6.09
C VAL A 412 -5.98 -6.11 -5.81
N PRO A 413 -5.43 -5.18 -6.60
CA PRO A 413 -5.83 -3.78 -6.54
C PRO A 413 -7.31 -3.64 -6.90
N ILE A 414 -8.11 -3.01 -6.03
CA ILE A 414 -9.56 -2.87 -6.24
C ILE A 414 -9.89 -2.09 -7.52
N ASP A 415 -9.03 -1.15 -7.88
CA ASP A 415 -9.13 -0.25 -9.02
C ASP A 415 -8.71 -0.92 -10.33
N TYR A 416 -7.81 -1.92 -10.26
CA TYR A 416 -7.51 -2.81 -11.40
C TYR A 416 -8.77 -3.55 -11.88
N LEU A 417 -9.56 -4.08 -10.94
CA LEU A 417 -10.79 -4.81 -11.23
C LEU A 417 -11.98 -3.89 -11.55
N SER A 418 -12.09 -2.76 -10.85
CA SER A 418 -13.25 -1.85 -11.01
C SER A 418 -13.15 -0.96 -12.25
N GLY A 419 -11.93 -0.72 -12.76
CA GLY A 419 -11.68 0.20 -13.88
C GLY A 419 -11.82 1.68 -13.51
N PHE A 420 -12.07 1.98 -12.24
CA PHE A 420 -12.08 3.31 -11.67
C PHE A 420 -11.62 3.28 -10.21
N PHE A 421 -11.32 4.46 -9.68
CA PHE A 421 -11.15 4.66 -8.25
C PHE A 421 -11.72 6.01 -7.80
N SER A 422 -12.04 6.12 -6.51
CA SER A 422 -12.73 7.28 -5.94
C SER A 422 -11.79 8.36 -5.36
N ARG A 423 -10.48 8.12 -5.39
CA ARG A 423 -9.42 9.08 -5.06
C ARG A 423 -8.92 9.74 -6.35
N SER A 424 -8.32 10.93 -6.26
CA SER A 424 -7.64 11.53 -7.40
C SER A 424 -6.12 11.46 -7.25
N ASN A 425 -5.44 11.05 -8.33
CA ASN A 425 -3.99 11.25 -8.52
C ASN A 425 -3.70 12.19 -9.71
N THR A 426 -4.72 12.88 -10.23
CA THR A 426 -4.58 13.70 -11.44
C THR A 426 -3.56 14.83 -11.25
N HIS A 427 -3.51 15.42 -10.05
CA HIS A 427 -2.56 16.48 -9.72
C HIS A 427 -1.10 16.00 -9.81
N GLU A 428 -0.82 14.77 -9.37
CA GLU A 428 0.48 14.10 -9.51
C GLU A 428 0.80 13.85 -10.99
N ILE A 429 -0.15 13.32 -11.77
CA ILE A 429 0.04 13.05 -13.21
C ILE A 429 0.34 14.35 -13.97
N MET A 430 -0.38 15.43 -13.67
CA MET A 430 -0.18 16.74 -14.26
C MET A 430 1.20 17.32 -13.89
N LEU A 431 1.62 17.18 -12.64
CA LEU A 431 2.93 17.65 -12.20
C LEU A 431 4.07 16.86 -12.85
N HIS A 432 4.00 15.54 -12.83
CA HIS A 432 4.99 14.65 -13.46
C HIS A 432 5.11 14.93 -14.97
N SER A 433 3.97 15.19 -15.62
CA SER A 433 3.92 15.63 -17.03
C SER A 433 4.65 16.96 -17.29
N LEU A 434 4.71 17.87 -16.31
CA LEU A 434 5.39 19.16 -16.43
C LEU A 434 6.87 19.09 -16.04
N ILE A 435 7.21 18.21 -15.09
CA ILE A 435 8.56 18.04 -14.54
C ILE A 435 8.91 16.54 -14.54
N PRO A 436 9.20 15.93 -15.70
CA PRO A 436 9.44 14.49 -15.80
C PRO A 436 10.79 14.05 -15.20
N ASP A 437 11.76 14.98 -15.09
CA ASP A 437 13.08 14.69 -14.54
C ASP A 437 13.14 15.08 -13.05
N GLY A 438 13.08 14.10 -12.15
CA GLY A 438 13.34 14.28 -10.71
C GLY A 438 12.12 14.58 -9.83
N ALA A 439 10.89 14.55 -10.37
CA ALA A 439 9.69 14.67 -9.56
C ALA A 439 9.31 13.32 -8.93
N GLN A 440 9.13 13.31 -7.61
CA GLN A 440 8.40 12.25 -6.91
C GLN A 440 6.95 12.20 -7.41
N PHE A 441 6.35 11.01 -7.43
CA PHE A 441 4.97 10.76 -7.84
C PHE A 441 4.29 9.91 -6.77
N HIS A 442 3.21 10.41 -6.18
CA HIS A 442 2.49 9.68 -5.13
C HIS A 442 1.47 8.71 -5.74
N GLN A 443 1.80 7.41 -5.67
CA GLN A 443 0.90 6.31 -5.99
C GLN A 443 0.36 5.71 -4.70
N VAL A 444 -0.96 5.51 -4.62
CA VAL A 444 -1.60 4.82 -3.50
C VAL A 444 -2.49 3.71 -4.04
N THR A 445 -2.31 2.51 -3.51
CA THR A 445 -3.01 1.30 -3.98
C THR A 445 -3.68 0.60 -2.81
N THR A 446 -4.91 0.12 -3.05
CA THR A 446 -5.73 -0.58 -2.07
C THR A 446 -5.91 -2.02 -2.52
N TRP A 447 -5.43 -2.97 -1.72
CA TRP A 447 -5.43 -4.39 -2.01
C TRP A 447 -6.47 -5.10 -1.16
N LYS A 448 -7.38 -5.84 -1.80
CA LYS A 448 -8.38 -6.69 -1.13
C LYS A 448 -8.36 -8.09 -1.74
N SER A 449 -8.95 -9.06 -1.03
CA SER A 449 -9.21 -10.38 -1.63
C SER A 449 -10.14 -10.23 -2.83
N PRO A 450 -9.87 -10.83 -3.99
CA PRO A 450 -10.79 -10.80 -5.13
C PRO A 450 -12.16 -11.39 -4.77
N THR A 451 -12.22 -12.42 -3.92
CA THR A 451 -13.47 -13.07 -3.48
C THR A 451 -14.25 -12.24 -2.46
N SER A 452 -13.65 -11.21 -1.85
CA SER A 452 -14.37 -10.29 -0.96
C SER A 452 -15.35 -9.36 -1.70
N ALA A 453 -15.33 -9.39 -3.03
CA ALA A 453 -16.32 -8.73 -3.89
C ALA A 453 -17.70 -9.43 -3.86
N ASP A 454 -17.79 -10.62 -3.26
CA ASP A 454 -19.00 -11.42 -3.13
C ASP A 454 -19.45 -11.55 -1.67
N ALA A 455 -20.74 -11.82 -1.45
CA ALA A 455 -21.32 -12.01 -0.12
C ALA A 455 -20.94 -13.34 0.56
N THR A 456 -20.24 -14.23 -0.14
CA THR A 456 -19.89 -15.57 0.36
C THR A 456 -18.59 -15.55 1.17
N ASN A 457 -18.69 -15.28 2.48
CA ASN A 457 -17.74 -15.59 3.58
C ASN A 457 -16.20 -15.53 3.35
N GLY A 458 -15.70 -14.85 2.32
CA GLY A 458 -14.26 -14.73 2.04
C GLY A 458 -13.51 -16.06 1.82
N ALA A 459 -14.20 -17.20 1.78
CA ALA A 459 -13.61 -18.51 1.62
C ALA A 459 -13.11 -18.69 0.19
N ARG A 460 -11.83 -19.01 0.05
CA ARG A 460 -11.19 -19.22 -1.25
C ARG A 460 -11.48 -20.65 -1.72
N PRO A 461 -11.90 -20.87 -2.97
CA PRO A 461 -11.98 -22.23 -3.51
C PRO A 461 -10.57 -22.80 -3.67
N SER A 462 -10.42 -24.12 -3.55
CA SER A 462 -9.17 -24.80 -3.91
C SER A 462 -8.89 -24.63 -5.40
N VAL A 463 -7.63 -24.34 -5.73
CA VAL A 463 -7.20 -24.00 -7.09
C VAL A 463 -6.09 -24.93 -7.52
N VAL A 464 -6.20 -25.54 -8.69
CA VAL A 464 -5.13 -26.37 -9.26
C VAL A 464 -4.63 -25.68 -10.53
N PHE A 465 -3.32 -25.69 -10.75
CA PHE A 465 -2.73 -25.21 -12.00
C PHE A 465 -2.26 -26.40 -12.83
N ASP A 466 -2.11 -26.21 -14.13
CA ASP A 466 -1.24 -27.11 -14.89
C ASP A 466 0.20 -26.98 -14.35
N ASN A 467 0.78 -28.10 -13.92
CA ASN A 467 2.08 -28.11 -13.25
C ASN A 467 3.20 -27.57 -14.15
N MET A 468 3.13 -27.84 -15.46
CA MET A 468 4.14 -27.41 -16.42
C MET A 468 4.02 -25.90 -16.71
N GLN A 469 2.80 -25.40 -16.86
CA GLN A 469 2.55 -23.97 -17.04
C GLN A 469 2.97 -23.17 -15.80
N LEU A 470 2.63 -23.65 -14.60
CA LEU A 470 2.99 -22.95 -13.35
C LEU A 470 4.50 -22.96 -13.09
N GLY A 471 5.18 -24.09 -13.33
CA GLY A 471 6.64 -24.17 -13.22
C GLY A 471 7.35 -23.24 -14.20
N THR A 472 6.82 -23.12 -15.43
CA THR A 472 7.33 -22.18 -16.45
C THR A 472 7.10 -20.73 -16.02
N PHE A 473 5.89 -20.39 -15.55
CA PHE A 473 5.58 -19.05 -15.03
C PHE A 473 6.49 -18.62 -13.89
N PHE A 474 6.75 -19.50 -12.92
CA PHE A 474 7.67 -19.18 -11.82
C PHE A 474 9.11 -18.97 -12.32
N TRP A 475 9.56 -19.73 -13.32
CA TRP A 475 10.86 -19.54 -13.94
C TRP A 475 10.95 -18.18 -14.64
N ASP A 476 9.94 -17.80 -15.43
CA ASP A 476 9.94 -16.52 -16.16
C ASP A 476 9.95 -15.33 -15.20
N MET A 477 9.20 -15.42 -14.09
CA MET A 477 9.22 -14.43 -13.02
C MET A 477 10.60 -14.35 -12.34
N TYR A 478 11.24 -15.49 -12.05
CA TYR A 478 12.59 -15.54 -11.49
C TYR A 478 13.63 -14.94 -12.45
N HIS A 479 13.53 -15.30 -13.73
CA HIS A 479 14.41 -14.81 -14.79
C HIS A 479 14.31 -13.29 -14.91
N CYS A 480 13.10 -12.75 -15.04
CA CYS A 480 12.86 -11.30 -15.09
C CYS A 480 13.38 -10.57 -13.83
N MET A 481 13.29 -11.19 -12.66
CA MET A 481 13.74 -10.61 -11.40
C MET A 481 15.26 -10.48 -11.30
N PHE A 482 16.02 -11.39 -11.91
CA PHE A 482 17.47 -11.49 -11.72
C PHE A 482 18.30 -11.35 -13.01
N GLU A 483 17.70 -11.24 -14.20
CA GLU A 483 18.41 -11.17 -15.48
C GLU A 483 19.37 -9.96 -15.59
N GLU A 484 19.09 -8.86 -14.90
CA GLU A 484 19.92 -7.65 -14.92
C GLU A 484 21.15 -7.74 -14.01
N GLU A 485 21.33 -8.84 -13.29
CA GLU A 485 22.60 -9.16 -12.62
C GLU A 485 23.73 -9.41 -13.63
N ASP A 486 23.38 -9.87 -14.83
CA ASP A 486 24.31 -10.06 -15.93
C ASP A 486 24.63 -8.71 -16.59
N SER A 487 25.87 -8.26 -16.41
CA SER A 487 26.34 -6.98 -16.93
C SER A 487 26.06 -6.79 -18.43
N MET A 488 26.23 -7.83 -19.26
CA MET A 488 25.96 -7.75 -20.70
C MET A 488 24.48 -7.46 -21.00
N LYS A 489 23.55 -8.11 -20.29
CA LYS A 489 22.10 -7.85 -20.42
C LYS A 489 21.76 -6.44 -19.98
N TYR A 490 22.28 -6.02 -18.81
CA TYR A 490 22.09 -4.68 -18.29
C TYR A 490 22.53 -3.61 -19.31
N TRP A 491 23.75 -3.71 -19.84
CA TRP A 491 24.29 -2.74 -20.80
C TRP A 491 23.58 -2.78 -22.15
N ALA A 492 23.11 -3.95 -22.59
CA ALA A 492 22.31 -4.07 -23.81
C ALA A 492 20.95 -3.37 -23.68
N LYS A 493 20.31 -3.46 -22.50
CA LYS A 493 19.00 -2.86 -22.22
C LYS A 493 19.06 -1.35 -21.98
N HIS A 494 20.06 -0.90 -21.22
CA HIS A 494 20.10 0.49 -20.72
C HIS A 494 21.17 1.37 -21.38
N GLY A 495 22.21 0.79 -22.00
CA GLY A 495 23.34 1.53 -22.53
C GLY A 495 24.02 2.43 -21.49
N ALA A 496 24.62 3.55 -21.93
CA ALA A 496 25.28 4.53 -21.05
C ALA A 496 24.31 5.48 -20.32
N ASN A 497 23.09 5.03 -20.00
CA ASN A 497 22.09 5.86 -19.34
C ASN A 497 22.45 6.08 -17.86
N MET A 498 22.98 7.27 -17.55
CA MET A 498 23.41 7.63 -16.20
C MET A 498 22.31 7.52 -15.13
N LYS A 499 21.03 7.69 -15.48
CA LYS A 499 19.93 7.49 -14.54
C LYS A 499 19.71 6.01 -14.22
N ALA A 500 19.75 5.17 -15.24
CA ALA A 500 19.66 3.71 -15.06
C ALA A 500 20.85 3.22 -14.22
N ILE A 501 22.06 3.74 -14.49
CA ILE A 501 23.27 3.43 -13.72
C ILE A 501 23.09 3.84 -12.26
N ALA A 502 22.67 5.08 -11.98
CA ALA A 502 22.44 5.54 -10.61
C ALA A 502 21.38 4.70 -9.87
N LYS A 503 20.38 4.17 -10.58
CA LYS A 503 19.34 3.30 -10.02
C LYS A 503 19.75 1.83 -9.93
N SER A 504 20.86 1.38 -10.53
CA SER A 504 21.24 -0.04 -10.61
C SER A 504 21.57 -0.67 -9.25
N SER A 505 21.78 0.15 -8.21
CA SER A 505 22.03 -0.32 -6.84
C SER A 505 20.76 -0.35 -5.96
N ILE A 506 19.58 0.00 -6.50
CA ILE A 506 18.30 -0.10 -5.79
C ILE A 506 17.75 -1.52 -6.04
N ILE A 507 18.16 -2.48 -5.20
CA ILE A 507 17.83 -3.91 -5.34
C ILE A 507 16.93 -4.36 -4.18
N HIS A 508 15.67 -4.62 -4.46
CA HIS A 508 14.72 -4.98 -3.40
C HIS A 508 14.71 -6.46 -3.06
N TYR A 509 15.15 -7.30 -4.00
CA TYR A 509 14.91 -8.74 -3.95
C TYR A 509 16.21 -9.55 -4.01
N ASN A 510 16.20 -10.67 -3.31
CA ASN A 510 17.23 -11.70 -3.34
C ASN A 510 16.58 -13.08 -3.49
N ARG A 511 17.39 -14.15 -3.58
CA ARG A 511 16.87 -15.52 -3.80
C ARG A 511 15.94 -15.96 -2.66
N GLU A 512 16.27 -15.57 -1.43
CA GLU A 512 15.42 -15.83 -0.26
C GLU A 512 14.04 -15.16 -0.38
N SER A 513 13.98 -13.94 -0.91
CA SER A 513 12.73 -13.21 -1.18
C SER A 513 11.82 -14.02 -2.11
N PHE A 514 12.39 -14.53 -3.21
CA PHE A 514 11.63 -15.35 -4.17
C PHE A 514 11.18 -16.69 -3.57
N VAL A 515 12.02 -17.35 -2.77
CA VAL A 515 11.62 -18.58 -2.06
C VAL A 515 10.48 -18.33 -1.08
N LEU A 516 10.48 -17.22 -0.37
CA LEU A 516 9.37 -16.87 0.54
C LEU A 516 8.08 -16.54 -0.22
N PHE A 517 8.19 -15.95 -1.41
CA PHE A 517 7.07 -15.85 -2.34
C PHE A 517 6.55 -17.24 -2.74
N LEU A 518 7.41 -18.17 -3.15
CA LEU A 518 7.02 -19.55 -3.49
C LEU A 518 6.37 -20.26 -2.30
N ARG A 519 6.84 -20.03 -1.07
CA ARG A 519 6.23 -20.57 0.15
C ARG A 519 4.80 -20.06 0.33
N LEU A 520 4.56 -18.77 0.13
CA LEU A 520 3.21 -18.20 0.18
C LEU A 520 2.34 -18.72 -0.96
N ALA A 521 2.87 -18.77 -2.19
CA ALA A 521 2.17 -19.30 -3.36
C ALA A 521 1.73 -20.76 -3.12
N ARG A 522 2.63 -21.63 -2.65
CA ARG A 522 2.32 -23.02 -2.31
C ARG A 522 1.19 -23.11 -1.29
N SER A 523 1.24 -22.29 -0.25
CA SER A 523 0.23 -22.28 0.81
C SER A 523 -1.14 -21.85 0.28
N ASN A 524 -1.16 -20.88 -0.63
CA ASN A 524 -2.37 -20.32 -1.22
C ASN A 524 -3.04 -21.20 -2.28
N LEU A 525 -2.27 -22.04 -2.98
CA LEU A 525 -2.77 -22.85 -4.09
C LEU A 525 -3.36 -24.19 -3.62
N GLY A 526 -2.97 -24.72 -2.46
CA GLY A 526 -3.53 -25.99 -1.95
C GLY A 526 -3.21 -27.20 -2.84
N LEU A 527 -2.09 -27.17 -3.55
CA LEU A 527 -1.58 -28.27 -4.38
C LEU A 527 -1.16 -29.47 -3.52
N SER A 528 -1.27 -30.67 -4.08
CA SER A 528 -0.70 -31.89 -3.47
C SER A 528 0.83 -31.79 -3.39
N VAL A 529 1.45 -32.65 -2.58
CA VAL A 529 2.93 -32.68 -2.49
C VAL A 529 3.52 -33.06 -3.86
N GLU A 530 2.92 -34.04 -4.51
CA GLU A 530 3.34 -34.57 -5.81
C GLU A 530 3.20 -33.52 -6.92
N ASP A 531 2.09 -32.78 -6.96
CA ASP A 531 1.88 -31.70 -7.94
C ASP A 531 2.89 -30.57 -7.74
N TRP A 532 3.15 -30.18 -6.49
CA TRP A 532 4.15 -29.17 -6.19
C TRP A 532 5.56 -29.61 -6.57
N GLU A 533 5.90 -30.89 -6.35
CA GLU A 533 7.17 -31.44 -6.81
C GLU A 533 7.31 -31.35 -8.33
N SER A 534 6.26 -31.69 -9.09
CA SER A 534 6.24 -31.57 -10.55
C SER A 534 6.43 -30.12 -11.03
N VAL A 535 5.80 -29.14 -10.37
CA VAL A 535 5.98 -27.70 -10.66
C VAL A 535 7.44 -27.28 -10.47
N MET A 536 8.05 -27.71 -9.36
CA MET A 536 9.43 -27.35 -9.03
C MET A 536 10.44 -28.09 -9.91
N GLU A 537 10.19 -29.33 -10.29
CA GLU A 537 11.00 -30.06 -11.27
C GLU A 537 11.02 -29.32 -12.61
N ARG A 538 9.86 -28.87 -13.11
CA ARG A 538 9.80 -28.05 -14.31
C ARG A 538 10.60 -26.75 -14.18
N PHE A 539 10.48 -26.04 -13.05
CA PHE A 539 11.26 -24.84 -12.80
C PHE A 539 12.77 -25.12 -12.89
N LEU A 540 13.22 -26.20 -12.24
CA LEU A 540 14.64 -26.56 -12.18
C LEU A 540 15.18 -27.04 -13.54
N ASP A 541 14.39 -27.78 -14.32
CA ASP A 541 14.76 -28.19 -15.69
C ASP A 541 15.03 -26.96 -16.57
N LEU A 542 14.20 -25.91 -16.44
CA LEU A 542 14.40 -24.64 -17.14
C LEU A 542 15.64 -23.90 -16.64
N GLN A 543 15.86 -23.88 -15.31
CA GLN A 543 17.06 -23.30 -14.72
C GLN A 543 18.34 -23.97 -15.21
N GLU A 544 18.36 -25.30 -15.31
CA GLU A 544 19.53 -26.06 -15.76
C GLU A 544 19.78 -25.91 -17.26
N SER A 545 18.72 -25.70 -18.05
CA SER A 545 18.80 -25.55 -19.51
C SER A 545 19.13 -24.12 -19.95
N ASP A 546 18.84 -23.10 -19.13
CA ASP A 546 19.10 -21.71 -19.49
C ASP A 546 20.61 -21.41 -19.51
N THR A 547 21.03 -20.73 -20.57
CA THR A 547 22.40 -20.24 -20.74
C THR A 547 22.46 -18.72 -20.82
N THR A 548 21.32 -18.05 -20.66
CA THR A 548 21.22 -16.59 -20.80
C THR A 548 21.53 -15.86 -19.50
N MET A 549 21.46 -16.53 -18.34
CA MET A 549 21.76 -15.96 -17.02
C MET A 549 23.03 -16.53 -16.38
N PRO A 550 24.24 -16.23 -16.89
CA PRO A 550 25.46 -16.80 -16.33
C PRO A 550 25.67 -16.47 -14.84
N MET A 551 25.24 -15.30 -14.36
CA MET A 551 25.31 -14.96 -12.93
C MET A 551 24.39 -15.81 -12.05
N ASP A 552 23.36 -16.45 -12.62
CA ASP A 552 22.54 -17.39 -11.86
C ASP A 552 23.36 -18.59 -11.38
N THR A 553 24.32 -19.07 -12.18
CA THR A 553 25.17 -20.21 -11.79
C THR A 553 25.95 -19.97 -10.49
N VAL A 554 26.30 -18.71 -10.21
CA VAL A 554 27.00 -18.25 -8.99
C VAL A 554 26.04 -18.14 -7.80
N ASN A 555 24.77 -17.84 -8.04
CA ASN A 555 23.75 -17.63 -7.00
C ASN A 555 22.83 -18.85 -6.80
N ARG A 556 22.91 -19.86 -7.68
CA ARG A 556 22.04 -21.04 -7.70
C ARG A 556 22.03 -21.79 -6.37
N GLN A 557 23.19 -21.86 -5.72
CA GLN A 557 23.32 -22.51 -4.43
C GLN A 557 22.69 -21.71 -3.28
N ASP A 558 22.63 -20.38 -3.38
CA ASP A 558 21.84 -19.52 -2.48
C ASP A 558 20.37 -19.92 -2.58
N PHE A 559 19.84 -19.96 -3.81
CA PHE A 559 18.46 -20.34 -4.11
C PHE A 559 18.10 -21.73 -3.60
N HIS A 560 18.88 -22.76 -3.96
CA HIS A 560 18.63 -24.15 -3.54
C HIS A 560 18.70 -24.29 -2.01
N SER A 561 19.60 -23.57 -1.35
CA SER A 561 19.68 -23.59 0.12
C SER A 561 18.43 -23.02 0.77
N HIS A 562 17.87 -21.93 0.23
CA HIS A 562 16.66 -21.35 0.77
C HIS A 562 15.44 -22.24 0.52
N LEU A 563 15.33 -22.89 -0.65
CA LEU A 563 14.26 -23.87 -0.93
C LEU A 563 14.22 -24.97 0.14
N TYR A 564 15.39 -25.52 0.50
CA TYR A 564 15.50 -26.53 1.55
C TYR A 564 15.23 -25.95 2.94
N ARG A 565 15.85 -24.81 3.27
CA ARG A 565 15.74 -24.14 4.59
C ARG A 565 14.30 -23.82 4.98
N TYR A 566 13.50 -23.39 4.02
CA TYR A 566 12.09 -23.04 4.21
C TYR A 566 11.12 -24.17 3.86
N VAL A 567 11.64 -25.38 3.59
CA VAL A 567 10.84 -26.58 3.30
C VAL A 567 9.90 -26.36 2.10
N VAL A 568 10.32 -25.51 1.15
CA VAL A 568 9.58 -25.24 -0.08
C VAL A 568 9.79 -26.38 -1.07
N TYR A 569 11.04 -26.82 -1.25
CA TYR A 569 11.39 -27.96 -2.11
C TYR A 569 12.75 -28.54 -1.69
N THR A 570 12.94 -29.85 -1.87
CA THR A 570 14.21 -30.54 -1.55
C THR A 570 14.87 -31.05 -2.84
N VAL A 571 15.88 -30.33 -3.30
CA VAL A 571 16.72 -30.71 -4.45
C VAL A 571 17.48 -32.01 -4.14
N SER A 572 17.72 -32.84 -5.15
CA SER A 572 18.37 -34.16 -5.04
C SER A 572 19.68 -34.15 -4.24
N THR A 573 20.46 -33.08 -4.39
CA THR A 573 21.72 -32.81 -3.67
C THR A 573 21.56 -32.89 -2.14
N TYR A 574 20.43 -32.44 -1.59
CA TYR A 574 20.15 -32.40 -0.14
C TYR A 574 19.68 -33.75 0.43
N ARG A 575 19.47 -34.76 -0.42
CA ARG A 575 19.06 -36.12 -0.01
C ARG A 575 20.25 -37.04 0.33
N SER A 576 21.46 -36.63 -0.03
CA SER A 576 22.69 -37.42 0.16
C SER A 576 23.27 -37.25 1.57
N SER A 577 23.93 -38.28 2.10
CA SER A 577 24.67 -38.18 3.36
C SER A 577 25.98 -37.40 3.16
N LEU A 578 26.33 -36.58 4.16
CA LEU A 578 27.53 -35.74 4.11
C LEU A 578 28.70 -36.39 4.84
N ARG A 579 29.89 -36.28 4.25
CA ARG A 579 31.14 -36.78 4.84
C ARG A 579 31.60 -35.86 5.97
N ARG A 580 32.10 -36.45 7.05
CA ARG A 580 32.74 -35.74 8.17
C ARG A 580 34.20 -35.47 7.83
N VAL A 581 34.48 -34.31 7.23
CA VAL A 581 35.83 -33.89 6.82
C VAL A 581 36.15 -32.48 7.30
N GLY A 582 37.43 -32.19 7.51
CA GLY A 582 37.91 -30.87 7.93
C GLY A 582 37.19 -30.36 9.18
N ARG A 583 36.53 -29.19 9.08
CA ARG A 583 35.74 -28.56 10.16
C ARG A 583 34.63 -29.45 10.73
N PHE A 584 34.16 -30.44 9.96
CA PHE A 584 33.05 -31.32 10.33
C PHE A 584 33.50 -32.68 10.87
N SER A 585 34.81 -32.93 10.94
CA SER A 585 35.36 -34.25 11.32
C SER A 585 34.90 -34.70 12.70
N GLU A 586 34.86 -33.77 13.66
CA GLU A 586 34.47 -34.02 15.04
C GLU A 586 32.95 -33.86 15.30
N TRP A 587 32.18 -33.37 14.32
CA TRP A 587 30.74 -33.10 14.51
C TRP A 587 29.95 -34.39 14.74
N SER A 588 29.03 -34.35 15.70
CA SER A 588 28.12 -35.46 16.02
C SER A 588 27.18 -35.80 14.86
N SER A 589 26.72 -34.79 14.12
CA SER A 589 25.99 -34.91 12.85
C SER A 589 26.29 -33.69 11.98
N VAL A 590 26.30 -33.88 10.66
CA VAL A 590 26.56 -32.81 9.69
C VAL A 590 25.24 -32.46 9.00
N PRO A 591 24.65 -31.28 9.26
CA PRO A 591 23.41 -30.87 8.62
C PRO A 591 23.63 -30.50 7.16
N GLN A 592 22.56 -30.49 6.36
CA GLN A 592 22.63 -30.12 4.95
C GLN A 592 22.92 -28.63 4.73
N ILE A 593 22.56 -27.79 5.70
CA ILE A 593 22.84 -26.35 5.70
C ILE A 593 23.62 -26.02 6.98
N VAL A 594 24.62 -25.16 6.83
CA VAL A 594 25.33 -24.54 7.93
C VAL A 594 25.18 -23.02 7.87
N ARG A 595 25.35 -22.37 9.02
CA ARG A 595 25.53 -20.93 9.12
C ARG A 595 27.00 -20.62 9.22
N VAL A 596 27.47 -19.76 8.34
CA VAL A 596 28.84 -19.22 8.38
C VAL A 596 28.78 -17.85 9.03
N LEU A 597 29.69 -17.59 9.97
CA LEU A 597 29.95 -16.29 10.53
C LEU A 597 31.37 -15.87 10.19
N LEU A 598 31.51 -14.68 9.63
CA LEU A 598 32.78 -14.06 9.29
C LEU A 598 32.95 -12.79 10.13
N THR A 599 34.04 -12.73 10.88
CA THR A 599 34.47 -11.54 11.61
C THR A 599 35.27 -10.65 10.67
N VAL A 600 34.79 -9.44 10.41
CA VAL A 600 35.40 -8.44 9.54
C VAL A 600 36.03 -7.36 10.41
N PRO A 601 37.36 -7.15 10.35
CA PRO A 601 38.03 -6.12 11.13
C PRO A 601 37.50 -4.71 10.81
N ARG A 602 37.38 -3.89 11.86
CA ARG A 602 36.87 -2.52 11.77
C ARG A 602 37.68 -1.63 10.82
N SER A 603 39.00 -1.72 10.87
CA SER A 603 39.92 -0.94 10.04
C SER A 603 39.72 -1.15 8.55
N VAL A 604 39.28 -2.33 8.14
CA VAL A 604 38.97 -2.64 6.73
C VAL A 604 37.72 -1.90 6.28
N LEU A 605 36.69 -1.84 7.13
CA LEU A 605 35.46 -1.10 6.83
C LEU A 605 35.71 0.40 6.77
N GLU A 606 36.53 0.92 7.67
CA GLU A 606 36.93 2.34 7.68
C GLU A 606 37.69 2.70 6.41
N ASP A 607 38.65 1.88 5.96
CA ASP A 607 39.30 2.13 4.68
C ASP A 607 38.28 2.16 3.53
N VAL A 608 37.44 1.14 3.38
CA VAL A 608 36.55 1.02 2.21
C VAL A 608 35.41 2.03 2.20
N PHE A 609 34.81 2.29 3.37
CA PHE A 609 33.56 3.03 3.52
C PHE A 609 33.73 4.37 4.25
N GLU A 610 34.91 4.98 4.21
CA GLU A 610 35.12 6.38 4.61
C GLU A 610 35.01 7.36 3.41
N GLY A 611 34.19 8.42 3.58
CA GLY A 611 34.08 9.53 2.63
C GLY A 611 32.65 9.88 2.15
N PRO A 612 32.47 11.05 1.50
CA PRO A 612 31.14 11.58 1.19
C PRO A 612 30.41 10.91 0.00
N ASN A 613 31.10 10.10 -0.82
CA ASN A 613 30.57 9.60 -2.11
C ASN A 613 30.29 8.10 -2.15
N ILE A 614 30.18 7.44 -1.00
CA ILE A 614 30.03 5.99 -0.91
C ILE A 614 28.62 5.53 -1.29
N GLY A 615 27.61 6.36 -1.02
CA GLY A 615 26.21 5.98 -1.19
C GLY A 615 25.82 4.84 -0.26
N THR A 616 24.91 3.97 -0.74
CA THR A 616 24.38 2.81 0.00
C THR A 616 24.58 1.52 -0.81
N PRO A 617 25.84 1.07 -1.01
CA PRO A 617 26.11 -0.13 -1.79
C PRO A 617 25.48 -1.38 -1.16
N VAL A 618 25.01 -2.29 -2.01
CA VAL A 618 24.53 -3.61 -1.60
C VAL A 618 25.72 -4.48 -1.25
N LEU A 619 25.62 -5.19 -0.13
CA LEU A 619 26.67 -6.06 0.42
C LEU A 619 26.23 -7.52 0.28
N GLN A 620 27.19 -8.40 0.05
CA GLN A 620 26.97 -9.84 -0.06
C GLN A 620 28.18 -10.62 0.45
N CYS A 621 27.96 -11.88 0.79
CA CYS A 621 29.03 -12.80 1.10
C CYS A 621 29.29 -13.73 -0.09
N THR A 622 30.53 -14.14 -0.30
CA THR A 622 30.85 -15.19 -1.27
C THR A 622 31.77 -16.23 -0.65
N VAL A 623 31.67 -17.48 -1.11
CA VAL A 623 32.62 -18.54 -0.80
C VAL A 623 33.31 -18.94 -2.09
N SER A 624 34.62 -18.76 -2.14
CA SER A 624 35.44 -18.97 -3.34
C SER A 624 36.57 -19.96 -3.09
N GLY A 625 36.81 -20.86 -4.04
CA GLY A 625 37.98 -21.72 -4.10
C GLY A 625 38.95 -21.31 -5.22
N SER A 626 39.73 -22.26 -5.72
CA SER A 626 40.67 -22.03 -6.84
C SER A 626 39.94 -21.85 -8.18
N TRP A 627 38.78 -22.48 -8.35
CA TRP A 627 37.98 -22.43 -9.57
C TRP A 627 36.47 -22.32 -9.31
N SER A 628 36.04 -22.43 -8.05
CA SER A 628 34.64 -22.26 -7.64
C SER A 628 34.37 -20.89 -7.00
N MET A 629 33.16 -20.36 -7.21
CA MET A 629 32.67 -19.17 -6.51
C MET A 629 31.15 -19.25 -6.37
N ASN A 630 30.64 -19.06 -5.15
CA ASN A 630 29.21 -19.04 -4.86
C ASN A 630 28.87 -17.79 -4.04
N ALA A 631 27.83 -17.07 -4.42
CA ALA A 631 27.38 -15.86 -3.74
C ALA A 631 26.16 -16.13 -2.86
N PHE A 632 26.08 -15.45 -1.73
CA PHE A 632 25.01 -15.54 -0.73
C PHE A 632 24.56 -14.14 -0.35
N SER A 633 23.28 -13.87 -0.57
CA SER A 633 22.73 -12.52 -0.54
C SER A 633 21.79 -12.25 0.64
N ALA A 634 21.31 -13.30 1.30
CA ALA A 634 20.61 -13.24 2.58
C ALA A 634 21.60 -13.12 3.75
N VAL A 635 22.20 -11.94 3.89
CA VAL A 635 23.23 -11.67 4.90
C VAL A 635 22.64 -10.90 6.08
N HIS A 636 22.98 -11.33 7.30
CA HIS A 636 22.73 -10.58 8.52
C HIS A 636 24.05 -10.10 9.11
N ALA A 637 24.13 -8.83 9.49
CA ALA A 637 25.35 -8.20 9.97
C ALA A 637 25.10 -7.44 11.28
N VAL A 638 26.02 -7.57 12.25
CA VAL A 638 25.96 -6.87 13.54
C VAL A 638 27.38 -6.58 14.03
N PHE A 639 27.61 -5.39 14.60
CA PHE A 639 28.88 -5.08 15.27
C PHE A 639 28.94 -5.76 16.63
N GLY A 640 30.04 -6.44 16.92
CA GLY A 640 30.19 -7.16 18.18
C GLY A 640 31.28 -8.22 18.18
N ARG A 641 31.29 -9.05 19.20
CA ARG A 641 32.27 -10.14 19.38
C ARG A 641 31.58 -11.49 19.50
N VAL A 642 32.18 -12.50 18.90
CA VAL A 642 31.73 -13.89 18.97
C VAL A 642 32.63 -14.66 19.93
N SER A 643 32.01 -15.40 20.85
CA SER A 643 32.69 -16.26 21.81
C SER A 643 32.17 -17.69 21.69
N THR A 644 33.07 -18.67 21.56
CA THR A 644 32.73 -20.09 21.43
C THR A 644 32.26 -20.67 22.78
N LEU A 645 31.06 -21.27 22.80
CA LEU A 645 30.46 -21.89 24.00
C LEU A 645 30.26 -23.42 23.86
N GLY A 646 30.18 -23.94 22.64
CA GLY A 646 29.93 -25.35 22.37
C GLY A 646 31.19 -26.22 22.37
N THR A 647 31.00 -27.54 22.21
CA THR A 647 32.11 -28.47 21.96
C THR A 647 32.38 -28.58 20.47
N LYS A 648 33.54 -29.12 20.06
CA LYS A 648 33.81 -29.41 18.65
C LYS A 648 32.80 -30.38 18.01
N ALA A 649 32.17 -31.23 18.82
CA ALA A 649 31.13 -32.15 18.36
C ALA A 649 29.73 -31.51 18.21
N ALA A 650 29.50 -30.38 18.86
CA ALA A 650 28.25 -29.62 18.83
C ALA A 650 28.56 -28.13 19.01
N PRO A 651 29.08 -27.46 17.96
CA PRO A 651 29.55 -26.09 18.09
C PRO A 651 28.39 -25.13 18.33
N ARG A 652 28.63 -24.19 19.24
CA ARG A 652 27.71 -23.12 19.63
C ARG A 652 28.52 -21.89 19.94
N ILE A 653 27.90 -20.72 19.76
CA ILE A 653 28.50 -19.43 20.08
C ILE A 653 27.58 -18.61 20.96
N SER A 654 28.17 -17.64 21.64
CA SER A 654 27.50 -16.44 22.12
C SER A 654 27.96 -15.24 21.30
N PHE A 655 27.06 -14.28 21.16
CA PHE A 655 27.34 -13.00 20.52
C PHE A 655 27.16 -11.88 21.53
N GLU A 656 28.14 -10.99 21.61
CA GLU A 656 28.10 -9.76 22.40
C GLU A 656 28.03 -8.57 21.45
N GLU A 657 26.87 -7.90 21.37
CA GLU A 657 26.66 -6.73 20.53
C GLU A 657 27.44 -5.51 21.05
N ASP A 658 28.10 -4.80 20.14
CA ASP A 658 28.65 -3.48 20.40
C ASP A 658 27.52 -2.45 20.47
N LYS A 659 27.24 -1.97 21.69
CA LYS A 659 26.15 -1.03 21.96
C LYS A 659 26.37 0.33 21.28
N ASP A 660 27.62 0.71 21.03
CA ASP A 660 27.97 1.96 20.33
C ASP A 660 27.92 1.80 18.81
N GLY A 661 27.86 0.55 18.31
CA GLY A 661 27.61 0.20 16.91
C GLY A 661 28.53 0.94 15.93
N TRP A 662 27.97 1.88 15.18
CA TRP A 662 28.71 2.70 14.21
C TRP A 662 29.76 3.62 14.83
N LYS A 663 29.63 3.98 16.11
CA LYS A 663 30.65 4.74 16.85
C LYS A 663 31.53 3.86 17.75
N GLY A 664 31.23 2.55 17.80
CA GLY A 664 31.96 1.57 18.57
C GLY A 664 33.26 1.11 17.91
N THR A 665 33.98 0.22 18.59
CA THR A 665 35.31 -0.28 18.18
C THR A 665 35.33 -1.75 17.80
N SER A 666 34.22 -2.47 18.01
CA SER A 666 34.16 -3.91 17.74
C SER A 666 34.18 -4.22 16.25
N PRO A 667 34.66 -5.40 15.86
CA PRO A 667 34.57 -5.85 14.47
C PRO A 667 33.10 -6.03 14.05
N LEU A 668 32.89 -6.11 12.74
CA LEU A 668 31.60 -6.47 12.17
C LEU A 668 31.52 -7.98 12.03
N VAL A 669 30.46 -8.61 12.52
CA VAL A 669 30.21 -10.03 12.30
C VAL A 669 29.10 -10.14 11.26
N VAL A 670 29.43 -10.77 10.13
CA VAL A 670 28.47 -11.05 9.06
C VAL A 670 28.14 -12.53 9.06
N SER A 671 26.87 -12.86 8.85
CA SER A 671 26.37 -14.23 8.90
C SER A 671 25.42 -14.53 7.74
N PHE A 672 25.52 -15.73 7.20
CA PHE A 672 24.67 -16.22 6.11
C PHE A 672 24.56 -17.75 6.17
N SER A 673 23.50 -18.29 5.58
CA SER A 673 23.29 -19.73 5.45
C SER A 673 23.85 -20.23 4.12
N MET A 674 24.44 -21.42 4.10
CA MET A 674 24.93 -22.03 2.86
C MET A 674 24.84 -23.57 2.87
N PRO A 675 24.81 -24.23 1.70
CA PRO A 675 24.84 -25.68 1.60
C PRO A 675 26.16 -26.24 2.12
N THR A 676 26.09 -27.19 3.06
CA THR A 676 27.27 -27.86 3.62
C THR A 676 28.01 -28.67 2.55
N GLN A 677 27.30 -29.18 1.55
CA GLN A 677 27.88 -29.94 0.45
C GLN A 677 28.98 -29.16 -0.29
N LEU A 678 28.85 -27.84 -0.44
CA LEU A 678 29.88 -27.03 -1.08
C LEU A 678 31.18 -27.04 -0.27
N LEU A 679 31.09 -27.08 1.05
CA LEU A 679 32.26 -27.11 1.93
C LEU A 679 32.92 -28.50 2.01
N VAL A 680 32.28 -29.53 1.47
CA VAL A 680 32.75 -30.94 1.57
C VAL A 680 33.16 -31.51 0.23
N ASN A 681 32.46 -31.15 -0.85
CA ASN A 681 32.56 -31.83 -2.15
C ASN A 681 33.07 -30.95 -3.30
N ILE A 682 33.08 -29.61 -3.20
CA ILE A 682 33.48 -28.77 -4.35
C ILE A 682 35.00 -28.72 -4.52
N GLU A 683 35.71 -28.35 -3.46
CA GLU A 683 37.16 -28.22 -3.40
C GLU A 683 37.64 -28.57 -1.99
N PRO A 684 38.92 -28.93 -1.80
CA PRO A 684 39.49 -29.11 -0.47
C PRO A 684 39.26 -27.87 0.41
N GLN A 685 38.79 -28.05 1.65
CA GLN A 685 38.48 -26.93 2.57
C GLN A 685 39.64 -25.95 2.77
N ALA A 686 40.88 -26.43 2.71
CA ALA A 686 42.08 -25.61 2.81
C ALA A 686 42.26 -24.59 1.67
N LYS A 687 41.52 -24.74 0.56
CA LYS A 687 41.54 -23.82 -0.59
C LYS A 687 40.34 -22.86 -0.60
N LEU A 688 39.37 -23.06 0.30
CA LEU A 688 38.15 -22.28 0.34
C LEU A 688 38.34 -21.02 1.20
N LYS A 689 37.87 -19.90 0.69
CA LYS A 689 37.85 -18.60 1.37
C LYS A 689 36.44 -18.09 1.51
N VAL A 690 36.17 -17.45 2.66
CA VAL A 690 34.93 -16.73 2.92
C VAL A 690 35.20 -15.25 2.74
N ASN A 691 34.41 -14.61 1.88
CA ASN A 691 34.59 -13.22 1.48
C ASN A 691 33.38 -12.38 1.86
N PHE A 692 33.63 -11.15 2.29
CA PHE A 692 32.64 -10.09 2.38
C PHE A 692 32.90 -9.08 1.27
N SER A 693 31.89 -8.79 0.46
CA SER A 693 32.06 -8.03 -0.79
C SER A 693 30.92 -7.05 -1.06
N ILE A 694 31.20 -6.01 -1.84
CA ILE A 694 30.16 -5.17 -2.43
C ILE A 694 29.61 -5.91 -3.65
N ARG A 695 28.29 -6.02 -3.75
CA ARG A 695 27.64 -6.63 -4.90
C ARG A 695 27.93 -5.82 -6.16
N SER A 696 28.31 -6.53 -7.22
CA SER A 696 28.62 -5.92 -8.52
C SER A 696 27.35 -5.42 -9.19
N THR A 697 27.28 -4.11 -9.42
CA THR A 697 26.28 -3.42 -10.22
C THR A 697 27.01 -2.40 -11.11
N ALA A 698 26.32 -1.83 -12.11
CA ALA A 698 26.92 -0.78 -12.94
C ALA A 698 27.41 0.41 -12.08
N ALA A 699 26.60 0.86 -11.11
CA ALA A 699 27.01 1.92 -10.18
C ALA A 699 28.15 1.53 -9.24
N THR A 700 28.08 0.36 -8.58
CA THR A 700 29.13 -0.01 -7.61
C THR A 700 30.46 -0.29 -8.29
N THR A 701 30.45 -0.86 -9.49
CA THR A 701 31.66 -1.09 -10.28
C THR A 701 32.35 0.23 -10.63
N LEU A 702 31.58 1.25 -11.04
CA LEU A 702 32.14 2.59 -11.35
C LEU A 702 32.78 3.26 -10.13
N VAL A 703 32.24 3.04 -8.94
CA VAL A 703 32.71 3.68 -7.70
C VAL A 703 33.87 2.91 -7.06
N PHE A 704 33.75 1.58 -6.94
CA PHE A 704 34.61 0.77 -6.07
C PHE A 704 35.64 -0.10 -6.81
N ALA A 705 35.49 -0.36 -8.11
CA ALA A 705 36.39 -1.31 -8.80
C ALA A 705 37.86 -0.85 -8.83
N ARG A 706 38.12 0.47 -8.83
CA ARG A 706 39.48 1.01 -8.73
C ARG A 706 40.15 0.72 -7.39
N LYS A 707 39.37 0.64 -6.31
CA LYS A 707 39.86 0.43 -4.94
C LYS A 707 39.90 -1.05 -4.57
N LEU A 708 38.86 -1.80 -4.91
CA LEU A 708 38.65 -3.19 -4.46
C LEU A 708 38.93 -4.24 -5.56
N GLY A 709 39.33 -3.80 -6.75
CA GLY A 709 39.44 -4.65 -7.93
C GLY A 709 38.08 -5.08 -8.51
N LEU A 710 38.10 -5.93 -9.54
CA LEU A 710 36.88 -6.36 -10.24
C LEU A 710 35.96 -7.25 -9.39
N ASN A 711 36.51 -7.90 -8.35
CA ASN A 711 35.74 -8.74 -7.44
C ASN A 711 35.05 -7.95 -6.33
N LEU A 712 35.32 -6.64 -6.21
CA LEU A 712 34.74 -5.74 -5.21
C LEU A 712 34.82 -6.29 -3.77
N ASN A 713 35.92 -6.98 -3.49
CA ASN A 713 36.10 -7.70 -2.23
C ASN A 713 36.51 -6.73 -1.12
N VAL A 714 35.77 -6.73 -0.02
CA VAL A 714 36.05 -5.89 1.15
C VAL A 714 36.99 -6.62 2.10
N PHE A 715 36.68 -7.88 2.42
CA PHE A 715 37.48 -8.70 3.33
C PHE A 715 37.42 -10.18 2.96
N SER A 716 38.49 -10.93 3.24
CA SER A 716 38.57 -12.37 2.97
C SER A 716 39.31 -13.07 4.11
N ALA A 717 38.82 -14.25 4.50
CA ALA A 717 39.48 -15.14 5.43
C ALA A 717 39.42 -16.58 4.92
N ASP A 718 40.42 -17.38 5.26
CA ASP A 718 40.42 -18.82 4.93
C ASP A 718 39.33 -19.53 5.74
N LEU A 719 38.61 -20.48 5.13
CA LEU A 719 37.54 -21.23 5.79
C LEU A 719 38.03 -21.96 7.06
N LEU A 720 39.31 -22.34 7.09
CA LEU A 720 39.93 -23.03 8.22
C LEU A 720 40.46 -22.09 9.33
N ASP A 721 40.41 -20.77 9.13
CA ASP A 721 40.78 -19.79 10.16
C ASP A 721 39.66 -19.71 11.22
N GLU A 722 39.84 -20.37 12.37
CA GLU A 722 38.84 -20.36 13.44
C GLU A 722 38.74 -19.00 14.14
N ALA A 723 39.74 -18.12 14.03
CA ALA A 723 39.66 -16.80 14.65
C ALA A 723 38.69 -15.90 13.88
N GLN A 724 38.67 -16.00 12.55
CA GLN A 724 37.86 -15.16 11.68
C GLN A 724 36.57 -15.83 11.20
N VAL A 725 36.57 -17.16 11.03
CA VAL A 725 35.45 -17.92 10.46
C VAL A 725 34.93 -18.97 11.43
N GLN A 726 33.64 -18.86 11.77
CA GLN A 726 32.91 -19.81 12.59
C GLN A 726 31.82 -20.48 11.74
N VAL A 727 31.64 -21.79 11.92
CA VAL A 727 30.64 -22.58 11.18
C VAL A 727 29.75 -23.30 12.19
N LEU A 728 28.43 -23.13 12.05
CA LEU A 728 27.43 -23.64 12.98
C LEU A 728 26.34 -24.45 12.25
N PRO A 729 25.72 -25.44 12.91
CA PRO A 729 24.51 -26.07 12.39
C PRO A 729 23.39 -25.04 12.17
N GLU A 730 22.75 -25.07 11.00
CA GLU A 730 21.53 -24.28 10.73
C GLU A 730 20.30 -25.20 10.80
N PRO A 731 19.34 -24.95 11.70
CA PRO A 731 18.10 -25.71 11.74
C PRO A 731 17.19 -25.36 10.55
N LEU A 732 16.34 -26.31 10.17
CA LEU A 732 15.23 -26.04 9.24
C LEU A 732 14.26 -25.06 9.88
N SER A 733 13.67 -24.18 9.06
CA SER A 733 12.56 -23.36 9.52
C SER A 733 11.32 -24.25 9.72
N PRO A 734 10.51 -24.01 10.76
CA PRO A 734 9.23 -24.69 10.90
C PRO A 734 8.39 -24.50 9.63
N SER A 735 7.85 -25.62 9.13
CA SER A 735 6.89 -25.61 8.03
C SER A 735 5.50 -25.80 8.59
N THR A 736 4.67 -24.79 8.35
CA THR A 736 3.25 -24.75 8.66
C THR A 736 2.64 -24.20 7.39
N LEU A 737 1.94 -25.06 6.66
CA LEU A 737 1.13 -24.64 5.52
C LEU A 737 -0.09 -23.91 6.10
N PHE A 738 -0.42 -22.74 5.56
CA PHE A 738 -1.63 -22.04 5.96
C PHE A 738 -2.84 -22.87 5.55
N THR A 739 -3.70 -23.19 6.51
CA THR A 739 -4.96 -23.89 6.23
C THR A 739 -6.03 -22.84 5.96
N ASP A 740 -6.28 -22.54 4.69
CA ASP A 740 -7.44 -21.73 4.32
C ASP A 740 -8.74 -22.49 4.62
N ILE A 741 -9.77 -21.75 5.05
CA ILE A 741 -11.12 -22.28 5.21
C ILE A 741 -11.76 -22.33 3.83
N PHE A 742 -11.93 -23.54 3.29
CA PHE A 742 -12.58 -23.75 2.00
C PHE A 742 -14.10 -23.55 2.10
N SER A 743 -14.72 -23.08 1.01
CA SER A 743 -16.16 -22.86 0.93
C SER A 743 -16.93 -24.19 0.86
N ASN A 744 -17.80 -24.46 1.83
CA ASN A 744 -18.77 -25.56 1.77
C ASN A 744 -20.10 -25.06 1.18
N MET A 745 -20.16 -24.91 -0.15
CA MET A 745 -21.41 -24.59 -0.85
C MET A 745 -22.23 -25.87 -1.14
N PRO A 746 -23.57 -25.80 -1.16
CA PRO A 746 -24.41 -26.95 -1.53
C PRO A 746 -24.12 -27.46 -2.94
N GLN A 747 -23.81 -28.74 -3.07
CA GLN A 747 -23.48 -29.43 -4.33
C GLN A 747 -24.65 -30.29 -4.81
N LEU A 748 -25.74 -29.65 -5.26
CA LEU A 748 -27.01 -30.33 -5.55
C LEU A 748 -27.02 -31.15 -6.85
N ILE A 749 -26.19 -30.81 -7.85
CA ILE A 749 -26.03 -31.60 -9.08
C ILE A 749 -25.05 -32.75 -8.84
N GLY A 750 -23.99 -32.48 -8.08
CA GLY A 750 -23.00 -33.44 -7.62
C GLY A 750 -21.65 -32.78 -7.32
N PRO A 751 -20.63 -33.56 -6.93
CA PRO A 751 -19.39 -32.99 -6.41
C PRO A 751 -18.63 -32.18 -7.45
N CYS A 752 -18.20 -30.98 -7.05
CA CYS A 752 -17.35 -30.12 -7.86
C CYS A 752 -15.88 -30.35 -7.50
N LYS A 753 -15.05 -30.61 -8.51
CA LYS A 753 -13.58 -30.65 -8.35
C LYS A 753 -13.02 -29.24 -8.11
N PRO A 754 -11.77 -29.12 -7.60
CA PRO A 754 -11.06 -27.85 -7.53
C PRO A 754 -11.04 -27.11 -8.87
N VAL A 755 -10.98 -25.78 -8.82
CA VAL A 755 -10.95 -24.96 -10.03
C VAL A 755 -9.58 -25.09 -10.69
N VAL A 756 -9.54 -25.56 -11.95
CA VAL A 756 -8.31 -25.67 -12.73
C VAL A 756 -8.03 -24.35 -13.44
N VAL A 757 -6.83 -23.81 -13.26
CA VAL A 757 -6.34 -22.59 -13.89
C VAL A 757 -5.45 -22.96 -15.06
N SER A 758 -5.79 -22.45 -16.23
CA SER A 758 -4.96 -22.56 -17.43
C SER A 758 -4.35 -21.22 -17.75
N LEU A 759 -3.06 -21.20 -18.04
CA LEU A 759 -2.36 -20.04 -18.59
C LEU A 759 -2.49 -20.03 -20.12
N ASP A 760 -2.12 -18.93 -20.77
CA ASP A 760 -2.00 -18.83 -22.21
C ASP A 760 -0.78 -19.62 -22.75
N GLU A 761 -0.60 -19.63 -24.07
CA GLU A 761 0.47 -20.38 -24.74
C GLU A 761 1.87 -19.91 -24.30
N GLU A 762 1.99 -18.65 -23.91
CA GLU A 762 3.22 -18.03 -23.39
C GLU A 762 3.40 -18.28 -21.87
N CYS A 763 2.44 -18.92 -21.20
CA CYS A 763 2.42 -19.15 -19.75
C CYS A 763 2.49 -17.86 -18.92
N GLU A 764 2.08 -16.71 -19.46
CA GLU A 764 2.15 -15.41 -18.78
C GLU A 764 0.83 -15.05 -18.09
N ARG A 765 -0.30 -15.33 -18.76
CA ARG A 765 -1.61 -14.81 -18.38
C ARG A 765 -2.62 -15.91 -18.18
N VAL A 766 -3.44 -15.78 -17.15
CA VAL A 766 -4.58 -16.68 -16.96
C VAL A 766 -5.56 -16.57 -18.14
N SER A 767 -5.76 -17.67 -18.84
CA SER A 767 -6.65 -17.77 -20.00
C SER A 767 -8.05 -18.26 -19.60
N TRP A 768 -8.12 -19.32 -18.77
CA TRP A 768 -9.36 -19.96 -18.35
C TRP A 768 -9.32 -20.43 -16.89
N LEU A 769 -10.48 -20.37 -16.24
CA LEU A 769 -10.78 -21.03 -14.98
C LEU A 769 -11.83 -22.10 -15.27
N SER A 770 -11.49 -23.36 -15.03
CA SER A 770 -12.33 -24.52 -15.34
C SER A 770 -12.83 -25.18 -14.06
N ALA A 771 -14.14 -25.41 -13.97
CA ALA A 771 -14.75 -26.15 -12.86
C ALA A 771 -15.50 -27.36 -13.40
N ARG A 772 -15.20 -28.54 -12.86
CA ARG A 772 -15.81 -29.81 -13.26
C ARG A 772 -16.77 -30.32 -12.19
N ILE A 773 -18.03 -30.48 -12.58
CA ILE A 773 -19.10 -31.09 -11.78
C ILE A 773 -19.26 -32.55 -12.23
N GLU A 774 -19.10 -33.49 -11.31
CA GLU A 774 -19.50 -34.88 -11.51
C GLU A 774 -21.00 -35.00 -11.24
N VAL A 775 -21.77 -35.42 -12.26
CA VAL A 775 -23.23 -35.45 -12.18
C VAL A 775 -23.67 -36.71 -11.43
N GLN A 776 -24.25 -36.54 -10.25
CA GLN A 776 -24.69 -37.65 -9.38
C GLN A 776 -26.18 -37.60 -9.06
N ASP A 777 -26.82 -36.43 -9.10
CA ASP A 777 -28.26 -36.32 -8.89
C ASP A 777 -29.03 -37.16 -9.93
N LEU A 778 -29.89 -38.06 -9.49
CA LEU A 778 -30.56 -39.04 -10.35
C LEU A 778 -31.45 -38.39 -11.42
N HIS A 779 -32.09 -37.26 -11.09
CA HIS A 779 -32.90 -36.51 -12.03
C HIS A 779 -32.02 -35.81 -13.08
N VAL A 780 -30.90 -35.22 -12.64
CA VAL A 780 -29.92 -34.62 -13.56
C VAL A 780 -29.25 -35.70 -14.42
N VAL A 781 -28.87 -36.86 -13.88
CA VAL A 781 -28.31 -37.97 -14.65
C VAL A 781 -29.24 -38.39 -15.79
N ARG A 782 -30.54 -38.58 -15.51
CA ARG A 782 -31.52 -38.94 -16.55
C ARG A 782 -31.69 -37.83 -17.59
N SER A 783 -31.81 -36.58 -17.15
CA SER A 783 -32.09 -35.46 -18.05
C SER A 783 -30.86 -35.02 -18.87
N PHE A 784 -29.70 -34.88 -18.24
CA PHE A 784 -28.42 -34.57 -18.88
C PHE A 784 -27.87 -35.74 -19.70
N GLY A 785 -27.88 -36.95 -19.15
CA GLY A 785 -27.33 -38.14 -19.81
C GLY A 785 -28.21 -38.59 -20.97
N SER A 786 -29.42 -39.05 -20.67
CA SER A 786 -30.29 -39.73 -21.62
C SER A 786 -31.16 -38.79 -22.47
N LEU A 787 -31.64 -37.69 -21.90
CA LEU A 787 -32.57 -36.77 -22.59
C LEU A 787 -31.87 -35.58 -23.28
N GLY A 788 -30.54 -35.45 -23.13
CA GLY A 788 -29.78 -34.43 -23.84
C GLY A 788 -29.93 -33.00 -23.32
N ALA A 789 -30.42 -32.79 -22.08
CA ALA A 789 -30.60 -31.46 -21.51
C ALA A 789 -29.29 -30.64 -21.55
N ILE A 790 -29.38 -29.36 -21.91
CA ILE A 790 -28.23 -28.45 -21.98
C ILE A 790 -28.20 -27.63 -20.69
N PRO A 791 -27.09 -27.62 -19.93
CA PRO A 791 -26.96 -26.77 -18.75
C PRO A 791 -27.05 -25.29 -19.10
N GLU A 792 -27.80 -24.52 -18.30
CA GLU A 792 -27.79 -23.06 -18.34
C GLU A 792 -26.73 -22.54 -17.37
N VAL A 793 -25.92 -21.57 -17.80
CA VAL A 793 -24.88 -20.94 -16.99
C VAL A 793 -25.19 -19.47 -16.82
N LYS A 794 -25.30 -19.03 -15.55
CA LYS A 794 -25.60 -17.64 -15.20
C LYS A 794 -24.62 -17.14 -14.15
N GLN A 795 -23.96 -16.01 -14.42
CA GLN A 795 -23.16 -15.33 -13.42
C GLN A 795 -24.06 -14.62 -12.40
N LEU A 796 -23.90 -14.93 -11.12
CA LEU A 796 -24.68 -14.33 -10.03
C LEU A 796 -23.97 -13.13 -9.41
N SER A 797 -22.64 -13.23 -9.29
CA SER A 797 -21.80 -12.23 -8.68
C SER A 797 -20.41 -12.25 -9.35
N PRO A 798 -19.51 -11.31 -9.03
CA PRO A 798 -18.16 -11.27 -9.58
C PRO A 798 -17.43 -12.62 -9.69
N CYS A 799 -17.41 -13.43 -8.62
CA CYS A 799 -16.72 -14.73 -8.62
C CYS A 799 -17.67 -15.94 -8.58
N VAL A 800 -19.00 -15.77 -8.56
CA VAL A 800 -19.96 -16.90 -8.49
C VAL A 800 -20.73 -17.10 -9.80
N VAL A 801 -20.69 -18.34 -10.30
CA VAL A 801 -21.43 -18.80 -11.48
C VAL A 801 -22.37 -19.93 -11.11
N ARG A 802 -23.66 -19.80 -11.45
CA ARG A 802 -24.68 -20.82 -11.26
C ARG A 802 -24.83 -21.68 -12.51
N VAL A 803 -24.83 -23.00 -12.31
CA VAL A 803 -25.18 -24.00 -13.31
C VAL A 803 -26.56 -24.54 -13.00
N THR A 804 -27.46 -24.55 -13.98
CA THR A 804 -28.82 -25.08 -13.85
C THR A 804 -29.03 -26.21 -14.85
N VAL A 805 -29.48 -27.37 -14.37
CA VAL A 805 -29.88 -28.49 -15.23
C VAL A 805 -31.25 -28.98 -14.83
N SER A 806 -32.23 -28.80 -15.71
CA SER A 806 -33.61 -29.26 -15.51
C SER A 806 -34.22 -28.83 -14.15
N GLY A 807 -33.94 -27.59 -13.72
CA GLY A 807 -34.42 -27.02 -12.46
C GLY A 807 -33.53 -27.27 -11.24
N VAL A 808 -32.53 -28.16 -11.31
CA VAL A 808 -31.53 -28.36 -10.24
C VAL A 808 -30.41 -27.34 -10.39
N LEU A 809 -30.07 -26.64 -9.31
CA LEU A 809 -29.14 -25.51 -9.29
C LEU A 809 -27.86 -25.88 -8.53
N GLN A 810 -26.70 -25.50 -9.05
CA GLN A 810 -25.43 -25.59 -8.31
C GLN A 810 -24.56 -24.37 -8.57
N ASP A 811 -24.03 -23.77 -7.51
CA ASP A 811 -23.15 -22.61 -7.58
C ASP A 811 -21.68 -23.03 -7.56
N ILE A 812 -20.90 -22.42 -8.45
CA ILE A 812 -19.45 -22.58 -8.56
C ILE A 812 -18.81 -21.26 -8.13
N VAL A 813 -17.95 -21.34 -7.12
CA VAL A 813 -17.14 -20.20 -6.65
C VAL A 813 -15.79 -20.23 -7.37
N SER A 814 -15.42 -19.12 -7.97
CA SER A 814 -14.13 -18.90 -8.63
C SER A 814 -13.16 -18.17 -7.70
N PRO A 815 -11.84 -18.44 -7.74
CA PRO A 815 -10.87 -17.74 -6.90
C PRO A 815 -10.65 -16.27 -7.31
N TYR A 816 -11.17 -15.88 -8.46
CA TYR A 816 -10.96 -14.57 -9.08
C TYR A 816 -12.21 -14.17 -9.88
N PRO A 817 -12.55 -12.88 -10.01
CA PRO A 817 -13.72 -12.47 -10.79
C PRO A 817 -13.69 -12.95 -12.23
N VAL A 818 -14.81 -13.41 -12.75
CA VAL A 818 -14.90 -14.07 -14.08
C VAL A 818 -15.83 -13.37 -15.03
N ARG A 819 -15.65 -13.60 -16.33
CA ARG A 819 -16.58 -13.13 -17.38
C ARG A 819 -17.53 -14.26 -17.76
N GLY A 820 -18.57 -14.50 -16.95
CA GLY A 820 -19.49 -15.62 -17.12
C GLY A 820 -20.30 -15.61 -18.42
N LYS A 821 -20.42 -14.46 -19.11
CA LYS A 821 -21.03 -14.40 -20.45
C LYS A 821 -20.17 -15.07 -21.53
N ASP A 822 -18.85 -15.12 -21.32
CA ASP A 822 -17.88 -15.70 -22.25
C ASP A 822 -17.59 -17.17 -21.91
N HIS A 823 -18.51 -17.84 -21.21
CA HIS A 823 -18.33 -19.22 -20.77
C HIS A 823 -18.31 -20.21 -21.93
N ARG A 824 -17.63 -21.35 -21.71
CA ARG A 824 -17.70 -22.52 -22.59
C ARG A 824 -18.08 -23.75 -21.76
N LEU A 825 -18.87 -24.62 -22.36
CA LEU A 825 -19.28 -25.89 -21.76
C LEU A 825 -18.60 -27.05 -22.49
N ARG A 826 -18.03 -27.99 -21.73
CA ARG A 826 -17.70 -29.32 -22.22
C ARG A 826 -18.59 -30.33 -21.51
N LEU A 827 -19.41 -31.03 -22.31
CA LEU A 827 -20.48 -31.89 -21.81
C LEU A 827 -20.17 -33.35 -22.11
N ALA A 828 -19.87 -34.13 -21.08
CA ALA A 828 -19.63 -35.57 -21.23
C ALA A 828 -20.81 -36.37 -20.71
N ARG A 829 -21.76 -36.65 -21.59
CA ARG A 829 -23.04 -37.31 -21.24
C ARG A 829 -22.89 -38.79 -20.91
N LYS A 830 -21.88 -39.48 -21.48
CA LYS A 830 -21.59 -40.89 -21.17
C LYS A 830 -20.84 -41.06 -19.85
N SER A 831 -19.87 -40.18 -19.59
CA SER A 831 -19.06 -40.17 -18.37
C SER A 831 -19.65 -39.28 -17.27
N LEU A 832 -20.86 -38.76 -17.47
CA LEU A 832 -21.66 -37.96 -16.54
C LEU A 832 -20.89 -36.81 -15.86
N TYR A 833 -20.26 -35.94 -16.64
CA TYR A 833 -19.70 -34.69 -16.11
C TYR A 833 -20.00 -33.46 -16.96
N ILE A 834 -20.05 -32.31 -16.29
CA ILE A 834 -20.18 -30.98 -16.87
C ILE A 834 -18.93 -30.20 -16.49
N GLU A 835 -18.18 -29.71 -17.48
CA GLU A 835 -17.04 -28.84 -17.26
C GLU A 835 -17.38 -27.43 -17.77
N VAL A 836 -17.26 -26.44 -16.87
CA VAL A 836 -17.57 -25.03 -17.12
C VAL A 836 -16.27 -24.25 -17.15
N LEU A 837 -15.94 -23.68 -18.31
CA LEU A 837 -14.76 -22.85 -18.50
C LEU A 837 -15.19 -21.39 -18.57
N VAL A 838 -14.61 -20.55 -17.70
CA VAL A 838 -14.87 -19.11 -17.67
C VAL A 838 -13.55 -18.34 -17.68
N PRO A 839 -13.39 -17.33 -18.55
CA PRO A 839 -12.15 -16.57 -18.55
C PRO A 839 -12.15 -15.54 -17.41
N PRO A 840 -10.98 -15.17 -16.87
CA PRO A 840 -10.90 -14.18 -15.82
C PRO A 840 -11.34 -12.79 -16.32
N SER A 841 -11.80 -11.97 -15.38
CA SER A 841 -12.00 -10.54 -15.58
C SER A 841 -10.67 -9.83 -15.67
N GLY A 842 -10.59 -8.77 -16.46
CA GLY A 842 -9.37 -7.98 -16.59
C GLY A 842 -9.67 -6.61 -17.19
N PRO A 843 -8.67 -5.71 -17.21
CA PRO A 843 -8.86 -4.36 -17.70
C PRO A 843 -9.22 -4.37 -19.19
N SER A 844 -10.12 -3.48 -19.59
CA SER A 844 -10.53 -3.22 -20.98
C SER A 844 -11.24 -4.35 -21.75
N LYS A 845 -11.58 -5.48 -21.10
CA LYS A 845 -12.40 -6.55 -21.73
C LYS A 845 -13.87 -6.39 -21.32
N SER A 846 -14.79 -6.50 -22.28
CA SER A 846 -16.22 -6.50 -22.00
C SER A 846 -16.62 -7.74 -21.18
N GLY A 847 -17.34 -7.55 -20.07
CA GLY A 847 -17.80 -8.63 -19.19
C GLY A 847 -17.13 -8.64 -17.81
N GLY A 848 -17.60 -9.52 -16.92
CA GLY A 848 -17.08 -9.63 -15.55
C GLY A 848 -17.58 -8.53 -14.63
N LEU A 849 -16.69 -7.83 -13.92
CA LEU A 849 -17.02 -6.67 -13.08
C LEU A 849 -17.35 -5.41 -13.90
N SER A 850 -16.83 -5.30 -15.13
CA SER A 850 -16.97 -4.11 -15.98
C SER A 850 -18.43 -3.68 -16.25
N PRO A 851 -19.43 -4.57 -16.46
CA PRO A 851 -20.82 -4.18 -16.69
C PRO A 851 -21.53 -3.67 -15.43
N ARG A 852 -21.06 -4.05 -14.23
CA ARG A 852 -21.65 -3.69 -12.93
C ARG A 852 -20.54 -3.45 -11.91
N PRO A 853 -19.74 -2.39 -12.09
CA PRO A 853 -18.52 -2.21 -11.31
C PRO A 853 -18.81 -1.59 -9.94
N PHE A 854 -20.07 -1.33 -9.57
CA PHE A 854 -20.45 -0.68 -8.31
C PHE A 854 -20.93 -1.72 -7.31
N LEU A 855 -20.08 -2.05 -6.33
CA LEU A 855 -20.34 -3.18 -5.44
C LEU A 855 -20.62 -2.71 -4.02
N THR A 856 -21.75 -3.18 -3.51
CA THR A 856 -22.07 -3.18 -2.08
C THR A 856 -22.16 -4.65 -1.66
N VAL A 857 -21.38 -5.04 -0.64
CA VAL A 857 -21.26 -6.43 -0.21
C VAL A 857 -21.70 -6.58 1.23
N GLN A 858 -22.25 -7.75 1.56
CA GLN A 858 -22.55 -8.12 2.93
C GLN A 858 -21.40 -8.99 3.47
N CYS A 859 -20.79 -8.59 4.58
CA CYS A 859 -19.53 -9.19 5.07
C CYS A 859 -19.63 -10.68 5.39
N SER A 860 -20.67 -11.10 6.12
CA SER A 860 -20.95 -12.52 6.39
C SER A 860 -22.38 -12.75 6.88
N HIS A 861 -22.79 -14.01 6.94
CA HIS A 861 -24.05 -14.40 7.60
C HIS A 861 -24.01 -14.19 9.12
N GLN A 862 -22.81 -14.20 9.72
CA GLN A 862 -22.60 -14.08 11.18
C GLN A 862 -22.52 -12.61 11.63
N CYS A 863 -22.05 -11.73 10.75
CA CYS A 863 -22.04 -10.28 10.94
C CYS A 863 -22.53 -9.61 9.64
N PRO A 864 -23.84 -9.41 9.49
CA PRO A 864 -24.46 -8.95 8.24
C PRO A 864 -24.32 -7.43 8.06
N GLU A 865 -23.12 -6.89 8.32
CA GLU A 865 -22.81 -5.50 7.99
C GLU A 865 -22.70 -5.35 6.48
N ILE A 866 -23.33 -4.29 5.97
CA ILE A 866 -23.32 -3.92 4.57
C ILE A 866 -22.17 -2.94 4.38
N GLN A 867 -21.33 -3.17 3.37
CA GLN A 867 -20.19 -2.32 3.09
C GLN A 867 -19.96 -2.03 1.61
N THR A 868 -19.35 -0.88 1.33
CA THR A 868 -18.80 -0.57 0.01
C THR A 868 -17.52 -1.37 -0.24
N TRP A 869 -17.38 -1.95 -1.44
CA TRP A 869 -16.17 -2.71 -1.77
C TRP A 869 -15.06 -1.86 -2.39
N ASN A 870 -15.41 -0.94 -3.30
CA ASN A 870 -14.45 -0.16 -4.10
C ASN A 870 -14.61 1.38 -4.02
N VAL A 871 -15.43 1.86 -3.08
CA VAL A 871 -15.61 3.28 -2.81
C VAL A 871 -15.37 3.53 -1.33
N HIS A 872 -14.45 4.45 -1.01
CA HIS A 872 -14.09 4.73 0.37
C HIS A 872 -15.16 5.57 1.09
N TYR A 873 -15.34 5.32 2.38
CA TYR A 873 -16.28 6.04 3.24
C TYR A 873 -15.85 7.50 3.49
N VAL A 874 -16.84 8.38 3.66
CA VAL A 874 -16.64 9.79 3.96
C VAL A 874 -17.60 10.27 5.05
N ASN A 875 -17.08 11.03 6.02
CA ASN A 875 -17.92 11.73 6.99
C ASN A 875 -18.23 13.14 6.46
N LEU A 876 -19.40 13.29 5.79
CA LEU A 876 -19.80 14.55 5.15
C LEU A 876 -19.82 15.75 6.11
N SER A 877 -20.12 15.52 7.40
CA SER A 877 -20.15 16.59 8.42
C SER A 877 -18.77 17.20 8.69
N ARG A 878 -17.70 16.42 8.50
CA ARG A 878 -16.30 16.84 8.72
C ARG A 878 -15.64 17.43 7.47
N LEU A 879 -16.26 17.31 6.29
CA LEU A 879 -15.69 17.80 5.04
C LEU A 879 -15.99 19.29 4.82
N PRO A 880 -14.98 20.14 4.54
CA PRO A 880 -15.18 21.56 4.27
C PRO A 880 -16.02 21.81 3.01
N LEU A 881 -16.88 22.83 3.03
CA LEU A 881 -17.67 23.25 1.86
C LEU A 881 -16.81 23.98 0.81
N ILE A 882 -17.17 23.79 -0.46
CA ILE A 882 -16.63 24.53 -1.60
C ILE A 882 -17.44 25.81 -1.80
N ASP A 883 -16.77 26.95 -1.83
CA ASP A 883 -17.38 28.25 -2.10
C ASP A 883 -17.78 28.40 -3.58
N CYS A 884 -19.04 28.06 -3.88
CA CYS A 884 -19.61 28.14 -5.22
C CYS A 884 -20.00 29.58 -5.65
N SER A 885 -19.75 30.61 -4.84
CA SER A 885 -20.11 31.99 -5.19
C SER A 885 -19.24 32.59 -6.30
N ARG A 886 -18.09 31.97 -6.63
CA ARG A 886 -17.08 32.47 -7.57
C ARG A 886 -16.79 31.47 -8.71
N PRO A 887 -17.76 31.22 -9.60
CA PRO A 887 -17.66 30.16 -10.62
C PRO A 887 -16.48 30.34 -11.59
N LYS A 888 -16.06 31.58 -11.89
CA LYS A 888 -14.91 31.84 -12.76
C LYS A 888 -13.58 31.35 -12.17
N GLU A 889 -13.40 31.48 -10.86
CA GLU A 889 -12.20 31.01 -10.16
C GLU A 889 -12.24 29.49 -9.98
N LEU A 890 -13.41 28.95 -9.62
CA LEU A 890 -13.61 27.50 -9.55
C LEU A 890 -13.34 26.82 -10.89
N TYR A 891 -13.80 27.39 -12.01
CA TYR A 891 -13.59 26.84 -13.35
C TYR A 891 -12.12 26.52 -13.65
N LYS A 892 -11.16 27.32 -13.12
CA LYS A 892 -9.73 27.15 -13.40
C LYS A 892 -9.16 25.82 -12.92
N TRP A 893 -9.72 25.24 -11.86
CA TRP A 893 -9.21 24.01 -11.26
C TRP A 893 -10.26 22.90 -11.17
N LEU A 894 -11.52 23.24 -10.87
CA LEU A 894 -12.58 22.26 -10.64
C LEU A 894 -13.00 21.58 -11.93
N ASN A 895 -13.11 22.34 -13.03
CA ASN A 895 -13.44 21.77 -14.35
C ASN A 895 -12.36 20.81 -14.87
N PRO A 896 -11.04 21.15 -14.85
CA PRO A 896 -10.02 20.17 -15.24
C PRO A 896 -9.93 18.98 -14.28
N HIS A 897 -10.21 19.16 -12.99
CA HIS A 897 -10.25 18.07 -11.99
C HIS A 897 -11.41 17.09 -12.21
N ILE A 898 -12.66 17.56 -12.27
CA ILE A 898 -13.81 16.70 -12.56
C ILE A 898 -13.68 16.14 -13.98
N GLY A 899 -13.22 16.95 -14.93
CA GLY A 899 -12.96 16.52 -16.29
C GLY A 899 -11.97 15.36 -16.38
N SER A 900 -10.98 15.26 -15.48
CA SER A 900 -9.97 14.19 -15.51
C SER A 900 -10.46 12.83 -15.04
N MET A 901 -11.74 12.71 -14.62
CA MET A 901 -12.40 11.41 -14.43
C MET A 901 -12.28 10.51 -15.65
N MET A 902 -12.28 11.12 -16.84
CA MET A 902 -12.23 10.41 -18.12
C MET A 902 -10.79 10.19 -18.61
N SER A 903 -10.48 8.94 -18.95
CA SER A 903 -9.25 8.53 -19.61
C SER A 903 -9.18 9.07 -21.05
N THR A 904 -8.01 8.92 -21.68
CA THR A 904 -7.87 9.25 -23.11
C THR A 904 -8.76 8.37 -23.99
N ARG A 905 -8.99 7.10 -23.62
CA ARG A 905 -9.89 6.18 -24.34
C ARG A 905 -11.32 6.67 -24.21
N GLU A 906 -11.82 6.87 -23.00
CA GLU A 906 -13.19 7.30 -22.71
C GLU A 906 -13.51 8.64 -23.42
N ARG A 907 -12.57 9.60 -23.44
CA ARG A 907 -12.77 10.85 -24.19
C ARG A 907 -12.91 10.66 -25.69
N LYS A 908 -12.21 9.68 -26.29
CA LYS A 908 -12.35 9.35 -27.71
C LYS A 908 -13.71 8.69 -27.98
N GLN A 909 -14.11 7.76 -27.12
CA GLN A 909 -15.41 7.07 -27.21
C GLN A 909 -16.57 8.05 -27.07
N ARG A 910 -16.51 8.96 -26.08
CA ARG A 910 -17.50 10.03 -25.88
C ARG A 910 -17.69 10.89 -27.12
N LYS A 911 -16.60 11.26 -27.80
CA LYS A 911 -16.66 12.06 -29.04
C LYS A 911 -17.27 11.30 -30.22
N LYS A 912 -17.14 9.98 -30.23
CA LYS A 912 -17.69 9.10 -31.27
C LYS A 912 -19.08 8.56 -30.92
N HIS A 913 -19.60 8.87 -29.74
CA HIS A 913 -20.85 8.32 -29.21
C HIS A 913 -20.85 6.78 -29.13
N GLU A 914 -19.68 6.18 -28.83
CA GLU A 914 -19.57 4.74 -28.57
C GLU A 914 -20.20 4.39 -27.20
N LYS A 915 -20.81 3.21 -27.09
CA LYS A 915 -21.45 2.73 -25.85
C LYS A 915 -20.41 2.26 -24.84
N ASP A 916 -20.38 2.90 -23.66
CA ASP A 916 -19.58 2.51 -22.50
C ASP A 916 -20.32 3.01 -21.24
N ASP A 917 -20.90 2.09 -20.47
CA ASP A 917 -21.81 2.42 -19.36
C ASP A 917 -21.10 3.23 -18.26
N LEU A 918 -19.84 2.90 -17.95
CA LEU A 918 -19.04 3.62 -16.96
C LEU A 918 -18.72 5.04 -17.45
N MET A 919 -18.38 5.20 -18.73
CA MET A 919 -18.17 6.52 -19.34
C MET A 919 -19.44 7.37 -19.27
N PHE A 920 -20.62 6.80 -19.52
CA PHE A 920 -21.90 7.53 -19.43
C PHE A 920 -22.17 7.99 -17.99
N VAL A 921 -22.01 7.11 -17.00
CA VAL A 921 -22.12 7.47 -15.58
C VAL A 921 -21.15 8.61 -15.22
N LYS A 922 -19.89 8.55 -15.67
CA LYS A 922 -18.91 9.63 -15.47
C LYS A 922 -19.36 10.93 -16.12
N ASP A 923 -20.04 10.88 -17.27
CA ASP A 923 -20.54 12.08 -17.94
C ASP A 923 -21.73 12.71 -17.20
N THR A 924 -22.64 11.88 -16.66
CA THR A 924 -23.75 12.32 -15.81
C THR A 924 -23.25 12.92 -14.50
N LEU A 925 -22.28 12.28 -13.84
CA LEU A 925 -21.62 12.82 -12.64
C LEU A 925 -20.93 14.16 -12.94
N HIS A 926 -20.23 14.25 -14.07
CA HIS A 926 -19.63 15.49 -14.53
C HIS A 926 -20.70 16.57 -14.68
N ALA A 927 -21.80 16.28 -15.38
CA ALA A 927 -22.90 17.22 -15.62
C ALA A 927 -23.51 17.73 -14.31
N ILE A 928 -23.80 16.85 -13.35
CA ILE A 928 -24.34 17.24 -12.03
C ILE A 928 -23.37 18.21 -11.34
N MET A 929 -22.09 17.85 -11.20
CA MET A 929 -21.14 18.64 -10.43
C MET A 929 -20.81 20.01 -11.06
N VAL A 930 -20.67 20.08 -12.39
CA VAL A 930 -20.39 21.36 -13.07
C VAL A 930 -21.61 22.29 -13.08
N ARG A 931 -22.83 21.74 -13.11
CA ARG A 931 -24.08 22.54 -13.01
C ARG A 931 -24.35 22.98 -11.57
N THR A 932 -24.04 22.14 -10.58
CA THR A 932 -24.10 22.51 -9.15
C THR A 932 -23.18 23.67 -8.83
N SER A 933 -21.96 23.65 -9.36
CA SER A 933 -20.97 24.71 -9.11
C SER A 933 -21.18 25.98 -9.94
N GLY A 934 -22.03 25.95 -10.97
CA GLY A 934 -22.27 27.09 -11.86
C GLY A 934 -21.10 27.44 -12.79
N ILE A 935 -20.06 26.59 -12.88
CA ILE A 935 -18.81 26.89 -13.62
C ILE A 935 -18.99 26.93 -15.14
N GLN A 936 -20.12 26.44 -15.67
CA GLN A 936 -20.45 26.50 -17.10
C GLN A 936 -21.15 27.82 -17.53
N GLY A 937 -21.22 28.82 -16.65
CA GLY A 937 -21.83 30.12 -16.97
C GLY A 937 -23.37 30.14 -16.91
N VAL A 938 -23.98 29.05 -16.47
CA VAL A 938 -25.43 28.92 -16.20
C VAL A 938 -25.66 29.12 -14.69
N LYS A 939 -26.87 29.58 -14.32
CA LYS A 939 -27.29 29.64 -12.89
C LYS A 939 -27.07 28.27 -12.24
N ALA A 940 -26.41 28.25 -11.08
CA ALA A 940 -26.18 27.03 -10.32
C ALA A 940 -27.50 26.28 -10.05
N ARG A 941 -27.49 24.96 -10.28
CA ARG A 941 -28.64 24.07 -10.12
C ARG A 941 -28.46 23.21 -8.88
N ARG A 942 -29.52 23.00 -8.09
CA ARG A 942 -29.50 22.17 -6.88
C ARG A 942 -30.52 21.05 -6.89
N LEU A 943 -31.33 20.97 -7.94
CA LEU A 943 -32.38 19.97 -8.10
C LEU A 943 -32.21 19.32 -9.47
N PHE A 944 -31.99 18.01 -9.49
CA PHE A 944 -31.76 17.26 -10.72
C PHE A 944 -32.73 16.09 -10.80
N SER A 945 -33.19 15.78 -12.01
CA SER A 945 -33.85 14.51 -12.31
C SER A 945 -33.00 13.70 -13.28
N LEU A 946 -32.80 12.42 -13.00
CA LEU A 946 -32.13 11.51 -13.94
C LEU A 946 -33.18 10.97 -14.92
N MET A 947 -33.15 11.45 -16.16
CA MET A 947 -34.19 11.19 -17.17
C MET A 947 -33.67 10.23 -18.23
N ASP A 948 -34.31 9.09 -18.39
CA ASP A 948 -34.01 8.16 -19.48
C ASP A 948 -34.30 8.82 -20.83
N LYS A 949 -33.30 8.80 -21.72
CA LYS A 949 -33.44 9.42 -23.05
C LYS A 949 -34.42 8.68 -23.95
N ALA A 950 -34.60 7.37 -23.76
CA ALA A 950 -35.47 6.58 -24.63
C ALA A 950 -36.95 6.76 -24.27
N THR A 951 -37.28 6.70 -22.99
CA THR A 951 -38.67 6.77 -22.49
C THR A 951 -39.11 8.17 -22.08
N HIS A 952 -38.18 9.11 -21.91
CA HIS A 952 -38.40 10.41 -21.24
C HIS A 952 -38.90 10.29 -19.80
N ASN A 953 -38.84 9.10 -19.20
CA ASN A 953 -39.23 8.87 -17.82
C ASN A 953 -38.08 9.25 -16.87
N SER A 954 -38.43 9.66 -15.64
CA SER A 954 -37.47 9.90 -14.58
C SER A 954 -38.03 9.40 -13.26
N ASP A 955 -37.32 8.48 -12.62
CA ASP A 955 -37.71 7.89 -11.34
C ASP A 955 -36.77 8.27 -10.19
N THR A 956 -35.84 9.20 -10.42
CA THR A 956 -34.79 9.54 -9.47
C THR A 956 -34.59 11.06 -9.44
N LEU A 957 -34.90 11.67 -8.30
CA LEU A 957 -34.59 13.07 -8.03
C LEU A 957 -33.41 13.20 -7.05
N LEU A 958 -32.55 14.18 -7.31
CA LEU A 958 -31.40 14.53 -6.47
C LEU A 958 -31.52 15.97 -5.99
N PHE A 959 -31.48 16.15 -4.67
CA PHE A 959 -31.47 17.45 -3.99
C PHE A 959 -30.06 17.72 -3.47
N VAL A 960 -29.33 18.62 -4.11
CA VAL A 960 -27.93 18.88 -3.80
C VAL A 960 -27.79 19.95 -2.73
N ASN A 961 -27.32 19.52 -1.55
CA ASN A 961 -27.01 20.42 -0.45
C ASN A 961 -25.84 21.33 -0.81
N GLY A 962 -24.72 20.75 -1.25
CA GLY A 962 -23.53 21.49 -1.68
C GLY A 962 -22.37 20.60 -2.12
N LEU A 963 -21.28 21.22 -2.59
CA LEU A 963 -20.03 20.54 -2.90
C LEU A 963 -19.06 20.67 -1.73
N ARG A 964 -18.32 19.61 -1.41
CA ARG A 964 -17.35 19.55 -0.30
C ARG A 964 -15.99 19.05 -0.77
N TYR A 965 -14.93 19.44 -0.06
CA TYR A 965 -13.58 18.92 -0.28
C TYR A 965 -13.40 17.58 0.42
N ASP A 966 -13.18 16.52 -0.36
CA ASP A 966 -12.74 15.22 0.13
C ASP A 966 -11.20 15.21 0.17
N GLN A 967 -10.67 15.77 1.26
CA GLN A 967 -9.27 16.18 1.33
C GLN A 967 -8.30 14.98 1.36
N SER A 968 -8.65 13.92 2.10
CA SER A 968 -7.87 12.68 2.21
C SER A 968 -7.79 11.90 0.91
N ALA A 969 -8.81 12.01 0.05
CA ALA A 969 -8.83 11.39 -1.27
C ALA A 969 -8.46 12.37 -2.40
N HIS A 970 -7.98 13.57 -2.05
CA HIS A 970 -7.59 14.64 -2.98
C HIS A 970 -8.64 14.94 -4.05
N THR A 971 -9.92 14.92 -3.66
CA THR A 971 -11.04 15.14 -4.59
C THR A 971 -12.15 15.99 -3.98
N VAL A 972 -13.30 16.02 -4.65
CA VAL A 972 -14.52 16.71 -4.23
C VAL A 972 -15.65 15.71 -4.14
N VAL A 973 -16.64 15.99 -3.29
CA VAL A 973 -17.86 15.19 -3.16
C VAL A 973 -19.08 16.11 -3.22
N CYS A 974 -20.16 15.61 -3.79
CA CYS A 974 -21.46 16.28 -3.83
C CYS A 974 -22.33 15.68 -2.72
N ASP A 975 -22.56 16.48 -1.67
CA ASP A 975 -23.46 16.17 -0.56
C ASP A 975 -24.89 16.42 -1.02
N ALA A 976 -25.70 15.36 -1.11
CA ALA A 976 -27.04 15.41 -1.68
C ALA A 976 -28.01 14.47 -0.96
N PHE A 977 -29.27 14.58 -1.33
CA PHE A 977 -30.34 13.67 -0.93
C PHE A 977 -30.97 13.06 -2.17
N ILE A 978 -31.29 11.78 -2.13
CA ILE A 978 -31.95 11.07 -3.22
C ILE A 978 -33.40 10.75 -2.86
N LEU A 979 -34.32 11.02 -3.79
CA LEU A 979 -35.71 10.60 -3.75
C LEU A 979 -35.99 9.67 -4.93
N PRO A 980 -36.12 8.36 -4.68
CA PRO A 980 -36.70 7.43 -5.64
C PRO A 980 -38.19 7.74 -5.81
N LEU A 981 -38.64 7.97 -7.04
CA LEU A 981 -40.05 8.19 -7.36
C LEU A 981 -40.71 6.84 -7.62
N THR A 982 -41.73 6.55 -6.82
CA THR A 982 -42.64 5.42 -7.01
C THR A 982 -44.05 5.96 -7.21
N GLU A 983 -44.93 5.17 -7.82
CA GLU A 983 -46.34 5.53 -8.03
C GLU A 983 -47.00 6.00 -6.73
N ALA A 984 -46.79 5.27 -5.64
CA ALA A 984 -47.32 5.60 -4.31
C ALA A 984 -46.83 6.97 -3.76
N ILE A 985 -45.58 7.35 -4.02
CA ILE A 985 -45.04 8.65 -3.60
C ILE A 985 -45.64 9.78 -4.44
N LEU A 986 -45.76 9.58 -5.76
CA LEU A 986 -46.33 10.57 -6.67
C LEU A 986 -47.80 10.84 -6.38
N GLU A 987 -48.60 9.80 -6.14
CA GLU A 987 -50.01 9.94 -5.78
C GLU A 987 -50.19 10.70 -4.46
N ARG A 988 -49.43 10.31 -3.42
CA ARG A 988 -49.52 10.90 -2.08
C ARG A 988 -49.06 12.35 -2.03
N HIS A 989 -48.14 12.76 -2.92
CA HIS A 989 -47.50 14.08 -2.92
C HIS A 989 -47.68 14.87 -4.22
N SER A 990 -48.75 14.60 -4.97
CA SER A 990 -49.03 15.23 -6.28
C SER A 990 -48.95 16.76 -6.27
N ARG A 991 -49.47 17.42 -5.23
CA ARG A 991 -49.42 18.89 -5.07
C ARG A 991 -47.99 19.42 -4.84
N PRO A 992 -47.24 18.98 -3.81
CA PRO A 992 -45.82 19.33 -3.67
C PRO A 992 -44.98 19.00 -4.91
N PHE A 993 -45.20 17.84 -5.52
CA PHE A 993 -44.46 17.41 -6.71
C PHE A 993 -44.73 18.32 -7.90
N SER A 994 -45.99 18.71 -8.13
CA SER A 994 -46.34 19.69 -9.17
C SER A 994 -45.65 21.04 -8.96
N LYS A 995 -45.51 21.51 -7.71
CA LYS A 995 -44.74 22.73 -7.41
C LYS A 995 -43.25 22.56 -7.72
N LEU A 996 -42.70 21.38 -7.45
CA LEU A 996 -41.30 21.06 -7.69
C LEU A 996 -40.97 20.98 -9.20
N VAL A 997 -41.81 20.29 -9.99
CA VAL A 997 -41.63 20.17 -11.44
C VAL A 997 -41.83 21.50 -12.16
N ASN A 998 -42.82 22.30 -11.74
CA ASN A 998 -43.03 23.64 -12.30
C ASN A 998 -42.02 24.68 -11.81
N SER A 999 -41.09 24.30 -10.92
CA SER A 999 -40.03 25.20 -10.50
C SER A 999 -39.02 25.39 -11.63
N SER A 1000 -38.51 26.61 -11.81
CA SER A 1000 -37.40 26.88 -12.72
C SER A 1000 -36.07 26.27 -12.25
N GLU A 1001 -36.05 25.54 -11.12
CA GLU A 1001 -34.86 24.97 -10.49
C GLU A 1001 -34.54 23.54 -10.92
N LEU A 1002 -35.54 22.78 -11.37
CA LEU A 1002 -35.38 21.38 -11.79
C LEU A 1002 -34.60 21.31 -13.11
N GLU A 1003 -33.51 20.54 -13.10
CA GLU A 1003 -32.66 20.31 -14.25
C GLU A 1003 -32.69 18.83 -14.67
N HIS A 1004 -33.06 18.55 -15.91
CA HIS A 1004 -33.05 17.19 -16.44
C HIS A 1004 -31.64 16.81 -16.92
N VAL A 1005 -31.09 15.71 -16.37
CA VAL A 1005 -29.84 15.10 -16.85
C VAL A 1005 -30.21 13.84 -17.62
N GLN A 1006 -29.87 13.80 -18.90
CA GLN A 1006 -30.23 12.70 -19.79
C GLN A 1006 -29.34 11.48 -19.53
N LEU A 1007 -29.97 10.32 -19.31
CA LEU A 1007 -29.32 9.03 -19.20
C LEU A 1007 -29.35 8.29 -20.54
N MET A 1008 -28.25 7.66 -20.91
CA MET A 1008 -28.13 6.87 -22.14
C MET A 1008 -28.58 5.41 -21.92
N GLU A 1009 -28.78 4.66 -23.01
CA GLU A 1009 -29.20 3.26 -22.95
C GLU A 1009 -28.21 2.40 -22.14
N GLY A 1010 -28.69 1.71 -21.10
CA GLY A 1010 -27.89 0.92 -20.16
C GLY A 1010 -27.51 1.66 -18.88
N GLU A 1011 -27.49 2.99 -18.89
CA GLU A 1011 -27.01 3.82 -17.78
C GLU A 1011 -27.96 3.80 -16.58
N VAL A 1012 -29.27 3.63 -16.79
CA VAL A 1012 -30.27 3.52 -15.71
C VAL A 1012 -29.92 2.38 -14.75
N ALA A 1013 -29.61 1.20 -15.28
CA ALA A 1013 -29.21 0.05 -14.47
C ALA A 1013 -27.91 0.34 -13.69
N SER A 1014 -26.94 0.99 -14.32
CA SER A 1014 -25.69 1.43 -13.68
C SER A 1014 -25.95 2.37 -12.49
N TRP A 1015 -26.88 3.32 -12.63
CA TRP A 1015 -27.30 4.20 -11.52
C TRP A 1015 -27.99 3.44 -10.39
N LYS A 1016 -28.86 2.46 -10.68
CA LYS A 1016 -29.51 1.63 -9.65
C LYS A 1016 -28.49 0.87 -8.79
N HIS A 1017 -27.35 0.47 -9.35
CA HIS A 1017 -26.23 -0.13 -8.60
C HIS A 1017 -25.35 0.90 -7.88
N LEU A 1018 -25.14 2.08 -8.48
CA LEU A 1018 -24.28 3.13 -7.91
C LEU A 1018 -24.92 3.85 -6.71
N ILE A 1019 -26.25 4.00 -6.72
CA ILE A 1019 -27.00 4.68 -5.66
C ILE A 1019 -26.76 4.07 -4.27
N PRO A 1020 -26.93 2.74 -4.05
CA PRO A 1020 -26.59 2.11 -2.78
C PRO A 1020 -25.14 2.35 -2.35
N VAL A 1021 -24.18 2.27 -3.29
CA VAL A 1021 -22.76 2.50 -2.99
C VAL A 1021 -22.52 3.91 -2.45
N PHE A 1022 -23.12 4.94 -3.06
CA PHE A 1022 -22.97 6.31 -2.60
C PHE A 1022 -23.79 6.67 -1.34
N VAL A 1023 -24.86 5.92 -1.05
CA VAL A 1023 -25.57 6.01 0.23
C VAL A 1023 -24.70 5.42 1.35
N GLU A 1024 -24.21 4.20 1.15
CA GLU A 1024 -23.33 3.53 2.12
C GLU A 1024 -22.05 4.33 2.34
N ARG A 1025 -21.48 4.94 1.29
CA ARG A 1025 -20.29 5.81 1.37
C ARG A 1025 -20.36 6.85 2.49
N CYS A 1026 -21.52 7.45 2.71
CA CYS A 1026 -21.69 8.51 3.73
C CYS A 1026 -22.56 8.10 4.92
N ARG A 1027 -22.95 6.83 5.04
CA ARG A 1027 -23.70 6.33 6.19
C ARG A 1027 -22.81 6.38 7.42
N MET A 1028 -23.05 7.33 8.34
CA MET A 1028 -22.26 7.46 9.58
C MET A 1028 -23.14 7.39 10.84
N SER A 1029 -24.33 7.98 10.80
CA SER A 1029 -25.19 8.20 11.99
C SER A 1029 -26.23 7.09 12.24
N TRP A 1030 -26.51 6.24 11.25
CA TRP A 1030 -27.57 5.23 11.30
C TRP A 1030 -27.09 3.83 10.87
N SER A 1031 -27.93 2.82 11.08
CA SER A 1031 -27.58 1.42 10.81
C SER A 1031 -28.73 0.60 10.26
N HIS A 1032 -28.37 -0.45 9.54
CA HIS A 1032 -29.31 -1.42 9.03
C HIS A 1032 -29.89 -2.25 10.17
N GLY A 1033 -31.21 -2.18 10.36
CA GLY A 1033 -31.92 -3.01 11.34
C GLY A 1033 -31.96 -4.49 10.96
N GLU A 1034 -32.58 -5.32 11.80
CA GLU A 1034 -32.81 -6.75 11.52
C GLU A 1034 -33.77 -6.94 10.34
N ASN A 1035 -34.80 -6.09 10.24
CA ASN A 1035 -35.80 -6.09 9.17
C ASN A 1035 -35.34 -5.33 7.91
N CYS A 1036 -34.05 -5.02 7.78
CA CYS A 1036 -33.53 -4.34 6.60
C CYS A 1036 -33.79 -5.18 5.35
N GLU A 1037 -34.41 -4.57 4.33
CA GLU A 1037 -34.83 -5.25 3.10
C GLU A 1037 -33.64 -5.85 2.34
N TYR A 1038 -32.46 -5.23 2.42
CA TYR A 1038 -31.22 -5.78 1.87
C TYR A 1038 -30.85 -7.10 2.53
N LYS A 1039 -30.92 -7.19 3.86
CA LYS A 1039 -30.58 -8.40 4.62
C LYS A 1039 -31.60 -9.50 4.40
N VAL A 1040 -32.89 -9.15 4.40
CA VAL A 1040 -34.00 -10.10 4.23
C VAL A 1040 -34.01 -10.70 2.82
N SER A 1041 -33.81 -9.86 1.79
CA SER A 1041 -33.79 -10.33 0.40
C SER A 1041 -32.43 -10.91 -0.03
N GLY A 1042 -31.35 -10.64 0.71
CA GLY A 1042 -29.98 -10.98 0.32
C GLY A 1042 -29.54 -10.30 -0.98
N ARG A 1043 -30.15 -9.16 -1.34
CA ARG A 1043 -30.01 -8.52 -2.65
C ARG A 1043 -29.79 -7.02 -2.52
N ILE A 1044 -28.75 -6.51 -3.18
CA ILE A 1044 -28.43 -5.08 -3.30
C ILE A 1044 -28.04 -4.80 -4.76
N PRO A 1045 -28.66 -3.81 -5.44
CA PRO A 1045 -29.87 -3.06 -5.05
C PRO A 1045 -31.10 -3.96 -4.97
N LEU A 1046 -32.17 -3.50 -4.31
CA LEU A 1046 -33.44 -4.25 -4.23
C LEU A 1046 -34.04 -4.51 -5.62
N THR A 1047 -33.88 -3.55 -6.54
CA THR A 1047 -34.39 -3.60 -7.90
C THR A 1047 -33.53 -2.78 -8.85
N GLU A 1048 -33.55 -3.17 -10.13
CA GLU A 1048 -32.97 -2.40 -11.25
C GLU A 1048 -34.07 -1.77 -12.12
N GLU A 1049 -35.34 -2.02 -11.79
CA GLU A 1049 -36.49 -1.57 -12.57
C GLU A 1049 -36.75 -0.07 -12.36
N ILE A 1050 -37.27 0.57 -13.41
CA ILE A 1050 -37.70 1.97 -13.38
C ILE A 1050 -38.95 2.07 -12.49
N GLU A 1051 -39.15 3.23 -11.84
CA GLU A 1051 -40.27 3.52 -10.92
C GLU A 1051 -40.29 2.70 -9.63
N HIS A 1052 -39.21 1.94 -9.37
CA HIS A 1052 -39.03 1.16 -8.15
C HIS A 1052 -37.82 1.63 -7.35
N ASN A 1053 -37.89 1.48 -6.02
CA ASN A 1053 -36.86 1.94 -5.09
C ASN A 1053 -35.70 0.92 -4.99
N PRO A 1054 -34.46 1.26 -5.38
CA PRO A 1054 -33.30 0.39 -5.21
C PRO A 1054 -32.76 0.34 -3.76
N LEU A 1055 -33.24 1.21 -2.88
CA LEU A 1055 -32.76 1.40 -1.51
C LEU A 1055 -33.60 0.66 -0.47
N CYS A 1056 -32.96 0.20 0.60
CA CYS A 1056 -33.65 -0.18 1.83
C CYS A 1056 -34.21 1.07 2.55
N SER A 1057 -35.23 0.89 3.40
CA SER A 1057 -35.85 1.99 4.15
C SER A 1057 -35.03 2.48 5.36
N CYS A 1058 -33.94 1.80 5.72
CA CYS A 1058 -33.17 2.11 6.95
C CYS A 1058 -32.61 3.54 7.00
N GLY A 1059 -32.24 4.11 5.84
CA GLY A 1059 -31.69 5.46 5.71
C GLY A 1059 -32.73 6.55 5.44
N GLU A 1060 -34.01 6.19 5.30
CA GLU A 1060 -35.06 7.11 4.91
C GLU A 1060 -35.33 8.15 6.02
N GLY A 1061 -35.31 9.44 5.65
CA GLY A 1061 -35.52 10.56 6.57
C GLY A 1061 -34.41 10.75 7.61
N LYS A 1062 -33.23 10.15 7.41
CA LYS A 1062 -32.04 10.33 8.26
C LYS A 1062 -31.15 11.45 7.73
N ASP A 1063 -30.59 12.23 8.65
CA ASP A 1063 -29.64 13.33 8.38
C ASP A 1063 -30.20 14.40 7.41
N VAL A 1064 -31.48 14.76 7.53
CA VAL A 1064 -32.22 15.62 6.59
C VAL A 1064 -32.40 17.06 7.07
N GLU A 1065 -31.66 17.48 8.10
CA GLU A 1065 -31.76 18.81 8.71
C GLU A 1065 -31.55 19.93 7.68
N GLU A 1066 -30.56 19.79 6.78
CA GLU A 1066 -30.31 20.78 5.73
C GLU A 1066 -31.46 20.85 4.71
N MET A 1067 -32.17 19.74 4.47
CA MET A 1067 -33.31 19.70 3.55
C MET A 1067 -34.54 20.38 4.14
N LEU A 1068 -34.77 20.23 5.45
CA LEU A 1068 -35.86 20.90 6.17
C LEU A 1068 -35.75 22.43 6.11
N GLY A 1069 -34.53 22.95 5.96
CA GLY A 1069 -34.25 24.38 5.79
C GLY A 1069 -34.66 24.96 4.43
N VAL A 1070 -35.01 24.14 3.43
CA VAL A 1070 -35.45 24.59 2.10
C VAL A 1070 -36.95 24.33 1.93
N PRO A 1071 -37.81 25.37 1.90
CA PRO A 1071 -39.28 25.18 1.89
C PRO A 1071 -39.80 24.32 0.74
N LEU A 1072 -39.16 24.36 -0.44
CA LEU A 1072 -39.53 23.55 -1.60
C LEU A 1072 -39.23 22.05 -1.38
N TRP A 1073 -38.24 21.73 -0.55
CA TRP A 1073 -37.75 20.37 -0.32
C TRP A 1073 -38.36 19.73 0.92
N GLN A 1074 -38.72 20.54 1.92
CA GLN A 1074 -39.28 20.13 3.21
C GLN A 1074 -40.37 19.03 3.11
N PRO A 1075 -41.35 19.06 2.16
CA PRO A 1075 -42.37 18.01 2.05
C PRO A 1075 -41.83 16.60 1.79
N PHE A 1076 -40.64 16.50 1.18
CA PHE A 1076 -40.02 15.26 0.76
C PHE A 1076 -38.98 14.73 1.77
N ALA A 1077 -38.59 15.52 2.77
CA ALA A 1077 -37.48 15.22 3.67
C ALA A 1077 -37.59 13.85 4.37
N ARG A 1078 -38.81 13.39 4.67
CA ARG A 1078 -39.02 12.07 5.30
C ARG A 1078 -38.91 10.87 4.36
N TYR A 1079 -38.72 11.09 3.06
CA TYR A 1079 -38.70 10.05 2.01
C TYR A 1079 -37.37 9.97 1.27
N VAL A 1080 -36.39 10.79 1.67
CA VAL A 1080 -35.07 10.81 1.04
C VAL A 1080 -34.05 10.05 1.86
N THR A 1081 -32.99 9.65 1.19
CA THR A 1081 -31.78 9.13 1.82
C THR A 1081 -30.60 10.03 1.46
N ARG A 1082 -29.70 10.33 2.40
CA ARG A 1082 -28.48 11.10 2.12
C ARG A 1082 -27.52 10.30 1.26
N ILE A 1083 -26.88 10.95 0.29
CA ILE A 1083 -26.01 10.33 -0.72
C ILE A 1083 -24.77 11.20 -1.00
N ALA A 1084 -23.60 10.57 -1.13
CA ALA A 1084 -22.33 11.24 -1.43
C ALA A 1084 -21.84 10.93 -2.86
N LEU A 1085 -22.26 11.75 -3.83
CA LEU A 1085 -21.84 11.56 -5.23
C LEU A 1085 -20.40 12.01 -5.40
N SER A 1086 -19.57 11.19 -6.07
CA SER A 1086 -18.14 11.45 -6.18
C SER A 1086 -17.62 11.23 -7.59
N PRO A 1087 -16.55 11.95 -7.99
CA PRO A 1087 -15.87 11.67 -9.22
C PRO A 1087 -15.31 10.25 -9.24
N LEU A 1088 -15.49 9.54 -10.36
CA LEU A 1088 -14.92 8.21 -10.58
C LEU A 1088 -13.73 8.36 -11.54
N PHE A 1089 -12.51 8.33 -11.02
CA PHE A 1089 -11.31 8.59 -11.81
C PHE A 1089 -10.88 7.36 -12.60
N ALA A 1090 -10.46 7.58 -13.85
CA ALA A 1090 -9.75 6.58 -14.63
C ALA A 1090 -8.44 6.18 -13.94
N VAL A 1091 -8.06 4.91 -14.07
CA VAL A 1091 -6.87 4.32 -13.43
C VAL A 1091 -5.63 4.56 -14.30
N SER A 1092 -4.66 5.31 -13.79
CA SER A 1092 -3.52 5.80 -14.58
C SER A 1092 -2.54 4.72 -15.02
N TYR A 1093 -2.45 3.62 -14.27
CA TYR A 1093 -1.66 2.45 -14.63
C TYR A 1093 -2.46 1.44 -15.49
N LEU A 1094 -3.73 1.73 -15.82
CA LEU A 1094 -4.47 0.97 -16.84
C LEU A 1094 -4.52 1.73 -18.16
N GLU A 1095 -4.76 3.03 -18.09
CA GLU A 1095 -4.95 3.88 -19.25
C GLU A 1095 -4.37 5.29 -19.06
N PRO A 1096 -3.85 5.92 -20.12
CA PRO A 1096 -3.31 7.27 -20.02
C PRO A 1096 -4.40 8.31 -19.73
N ILE A 1097 -4.12 9.20 -18.78
CA ILE A 1097 -4.98 10.33 -18.39
C ILE A 1097 -4.40 11.65 -18.91
N GLY A 1098 -5.25 12.52 -19.46
CA GLY A 1098 -4.83 13.80 -20.02
C GLY A 1098 -4.35 13.70 -21.48
N ARG A 1099 -3.60 14.71 -21.96
CA ARG A 1099 -3.04 14.68 -23.32
C ARG A 1099 -1.64 14.09 -23.29
N ASP A 1100 -1.42 13.00 -24.01
CA ASP A 1100 -0.09 12.43 -24.23
C ASP A 1100 0.88 13.52 -24.72
N ILE A 1101 1.94 13.79 -23.96
CA ILE A 1101 2.96 14.77 -24.31
C ILE A 1101 3.74 14.30 -25.54
N ASN A 1102 3.90 13.00 -25.74
CA ASN A 1102 4.54 12.41 -26.91
C ASN A 1102 3.65 12.47 -28.18
N SER A 1103 2.36 12.73 -28.01
CA SER A 1103 1.45 13.07 -29.11
C SER A 1103 1.63 14.52 -29.59
N ARG A 1104 2.34 15.37 -28.83
CA ARG A 1104 2.67 16.73 -29.25
C ARG A 1104 3.63 16.62 -30.42
N ARG A 1105 3.28 17.32 -31.49
CA ARG A 1105 4.03 17.34 -32.74
C ARG A 1105 4.61 18.73 -32.97
N CYS A 1106 5.72 18.81 -33.69
CA CYS A 1106 6.22 20.09 -34.18
C CYS A 1106 5.09 20.85 -34.88
N TRP A 1107 4.89 22.12 -34.52
CA TRP A 1107 3.86 22.98 -35.07
C TRP A 1107 3.92 23.04 -36.59
N LEU A 1108 5.15 23.05 -37.13
CA LEU A 1108 5.40 23.11 -38.57
C LEU A 1108 5.42 21.72 -39.23
N CYS A 1109 6.41 20.87 -38.92
CA CYS A 1109 6.64 19.63 -39.67
C CYS A 1109 5.84 18.42 -39.16
N ARG A 1110 5.12 18.56 -38.05
CA ARG A 1110 4.33 17.50 -37.41
C ARG A 1110 5.11 16.23 -36.99
N CYS A 1111 6.44 16.23 -37.07
CA CYS A 1111 7.29 15.16 -36.55
C CYS A 1111 7.42 15.22 -35.02
N LYS A 1112 7.85 14.10 -34.41
CA LYS A 1112 8.27 14.03 -33.00
C LYS A 1112 9.56 14.84 -32.80
N GLY A 1113 9.79 15.32 -31.57
CA GLY A 1113 11.03 16.00 -31.20
C GLY A 1113 12.22 15.04 -31.22
N LYS A 1114 13.41 15.51 -31.63
CA LYS A 1114 14.66 14.75 -31.56
C LYS A 1114 15.65 15.53 -30.68
N PRO A 1115 15.75 15.29 -29.35
CA PRO A 1115 15.02 14.34 -28.50
C PRO A 1115 13.71 14.87 -27.90
N ARG A 1116 13.45 16.20 -27.92
CA ARG A 1116 12.21 16.83 -27.41
C ARG A 1116 11.79 18.04 -28.25
N LEU A 1117 10.54 18.46 -28.13
CA LEU A 1117 10.07 19.70 -28.77
C LEU A 1117 10.45 20.93 -27.92
N LYS A 1118 10.87 22.02 -28.56
CA LYS A 1118 11.19 23.31 -27.94
C LYS A 1118 9.97 24.24 -27.98
N GLU A 1119 9.52 24.72 -26.83
CA GLU A 1119 8.44 25.71 -26.73
C GLU A 1119 8.90 27.11 -27.14
N CYS A 1120 8.00 27.90 -27.73
CA CYS A 1120 8.24 29.33 -27.91
C CYS A 1120 8.33 30.01 -26.54
N SER A 1121 9.48 30.62 -26.23
CA SER A 1121 9.76 31.26 -24.94
C SER A 1121 8.80 32.41 -24.60
N ARG A 1122 8.23 33.07 -25.62
CA ARG A 1122 7.30 34.19 -25.45
C ARG A 1122 5.88 33.73 -25.18
N CYS A 1123 5.19 33.18 -26.17
CA CYS A 1123 3.77 32.85 -26.04
C CYS A 1123 3.49 31.46 -25.43
N ARG A 1124 4.48 30.56 -25.42
CA ARG A 1124 4.35 29.13 -25.00
C ARG A 1124 3.24 28.32 -25.70
N LYS A 1125 2.59 28.87 -26.73
CA LYS A 1125 1.46 28.25 -27.46
C LYS A 1125 1.87 27.30 -28.58
N VAL A 1126 3.09 27.43 -29.11
CA VAL A 1126 3.62 26.61 -30.20
C VAL A 1126 4.94 25.93 -29.81
N ARG A 1127 5.24 24.79 -30.45
CA ARG A 1127 6.44 23.99 -30.19
C ARG A 1127 7.09 23.55 -31.48
N TYR A 1128 8.43 23.48 -31.51
CA TYR A 1128 9.19 23.12 -32.70
C TYR A 1128 10.15 21.97 -32.40
N CYS A 1129 10.31 21.03 -33.33
CA CYS A 1129 11.30 19.93 -33.15
C CYS A 1129 12.74 20.39 -33.29
N SER A 1130 12.97 21.57 -33.88
CA SER A 1130 14.30 22.13 -34.09
C SER A 1130 14.24 23.66 -34.30
N PRO A 1131 15.37 24.38 -34.11
CA PRO A 1131 15.45 25.81 -34.41
C PRO A 1131 15.10 26.14 -35.87
N GLU A 1132 15.35 25.24 -36.80
CA GLU A 1132 15.04 25.41 -38.23
C GLU A 1132 13.53 25.44 -38.46
N CYS A 1133 12.78 24.53 -37.81
CA CYS A 1133 11.31 24.56 -37.85
C CYS A 1133 10.75 25.84 -37.22
N GLN A 1134 11.37 26.33 -36.14
CA GLN A 1134 10.97 27.60 -35.54
C GLN A 1134 11.23 28.78 -36.48
N LYS A 1135 12.44 28.89 -37.05
CA LYS A 1135 12.80 29.97 -37.99
C LYS A 1135 11.87 29.99 -39.20
N LYS A 1136 11.54 28.81 -39.75
CA LYS A 1136 10.68 28.68 -40.92
C LYS A 1136 9.22 29.09 -40.65
N ASP A 1137 8.70 28.83 -39.44
CA ASP A 1137 7.37 29.28 -39.03
C ASP A 1137 7.34 30.72 -38.48
N TRP A 1138 8.50 31.26 -38.08
CA TRP A 1138 8.60 32.50 -37.31
C TRP A 1138 7.92 33.70 -37.97
N ALA A 1139 8.00 33.86 -39.30
CA ALA A 1139 7.38 34.98 -40.01
C ALA A 1139 5.86 35.01 -39.86
N ALA A 1140 5.21 33.84 -39.84
CA ALA A 1140 3.77 33.70 -39.62
C ALA A 1140 3.43 33.73 -38.12
N HIS A 1141 4.20 33.01 -37.31
CA HIS A 1141 3.97 32.88 -35.88
C HIS A 1141 4.15 34.21 -35.12
N ARG A 1142 5.18 34.99 -35.45
CA ARG A 1142 5.48 36.33 -34.88
C ARG A 1142 4.24 37.22 -34.79
N LYS A 1143 3.39 37.21 -35.82
CA LYS A 1143 2.20 38.07 -35.91
C LYS A 1143 1.12 37.70 -34.88
N LYS A 1144 1.14 36.47 -34.36
CA LYS A 1144 0.17 35.90 -33.42
C LYS A 1144 0.80 35.50 -32.08
N CYS A 1145 2.09 35.79 -31.91
CA CYS A 1145 2.89 35.44 -30.72
C CYS A 1145 2.64 36.49 -29.62
N THR A 1146 1.50 36.34 -28.94
CA THR A 1146 1.11 37.13 -27.76
C THR A 1146 1.68 36.53 -26.50
#